data_AF-A0A8B6HUS0-F1
#
_entry.id   AF-A0A8B6HUS0-F1
#
_cell.length_a   1.000
_cell.length_b   1.000
_cell.length_c   1.000
_cell.angle_alpha   90.00
_cell.angle_beta   90.00
_cell.angle_gamma   90.00
#
_symmetry.space_group_name_H-M   'P 1'
#
loop_
_entity.id
_entity.type
_entity.pdbx_description
1 polymer ?
#
loop_
_entity_poly.entity_id
_entity_poly.type
_entity_poly.pdbx_seq_one_letter_code
_entity_poly.pdbx_strand_id
1 'polypeptide(L)'
;MTPKEVKRHAKGYELIQKRLAQQMSLDCTFEEFLQDIKMTEDDYILAIRSSLKETKVFLKRDPECIRINGYNDTVLQAWMANMDIQFVTYAFACLMYIVNYVSKGQRGMSNLLRRACEEGHKQNSSMNNQVKTMGNKFLKHVEISAQEAVYIVLQMKLKNSSCGHIFINTSPPEERPFIIKPNEELQKLPDNSTNVQCDNIIKRYSQRPKKEESICLADFAAWYDLRSEKKAKTDKLKNEEEIEETDIEDNLEDENLSQDEYDPENDPKTLKYRNGVILKHRKKKKVIRYVRYSKTKDPENFHREKLLLFQPWRKEERIIYPFDTYEDKYNSVKEGTDCNATQYEHHAEEIEEAEHLIENELEEEAFDEVAPVTQHIELKDEDEKESEDLHQMGEDIFTQYDIANDLQCTGTDIEEEKLRNRLTDTEFRNMCRSLNQKQIEFFYHVLNISKSDDKQFMLFLSGGAGVGKTRLTKCIYQALIKYYNTTQGENPNQKSIILAAPTGKAAYLIGGVTLHAAFGVPANQGFQYRPLKHELLNTFRHQLEHLQLIIIDEISMCGSKLFCFINQRMQEIMGVSKPFGGINIITIGDLFQLRPVMDSWIFKQPSGNSTEILSQNVWKEKFMFYELTDIMRQKNDKTFAEILNRIREGNQTVEDVNFLKTRVIQSDIPEYPTFATHLLYHNKSVDMYNNKLYNECKNHKVIVKCRDIVIGDISAETKEEIKGKAKDFEMGLSKTIGIAVGMRTELTVNIDLFDGLVNGAAGFIKDIECVCSQPDVI
;
A
#
# COMPACT_ATOMS: atom_id res chain seq x y z
N MET A 1 -0.39 -42.84 24.90
CA MET A 1 0.25 -42.64 26.21
C MET A 1 -0.82 -42.33 27.22
N THR A 2 -0.68 -42.78 28.46
CA THR A 2 -1.56 -42.34 29.55
C THR A 2 -1.23 -40.89 29.95
N PRO A 3 -2.18 -40.11 30.52
CA PRO A 3 -1.91 -38.72 30.92
C PRO A 3 -0.75 -38.56 31.92
N LYS A 4 -0.47 -39.60 32.73
CA LYS A 4 0.68 -39.63 33.65
C LYS A 4 2.01 -39.80 32.92
N GLU A 5 2.03 -40.56 31.83
CA GLU A 5 3.22 -40.73 30.99
C GLU A 5 3.50 -39.47 30.17
N VAL A 6 2.46 -38.80 29.65
CA VAL A 6 2.60 -37.52 28.94
C VAL A 6 3.30 -36.48 29.82
N LYS A 7 2.83 -36.30 31.07
CA LYS A 7 3.49 -35.37 32.03
C LYS A 7 4.92 -35.75 32.39
N ARG A 8 5.27 -37.04 32.35
CA ARG A 8 6.62 -37.51 32.66
C ARG A 8 7.60 -37.17 31.54
N HIS A 9 7.17 -37.31 30.28
CA HIS A 9 8.00 -37.08 29.10
C HIS A 9 8.00 -35.62 28.61
N ALA A 10 7.01 -34.81 29.01
CA ALA A 10 6.94 -33.38 28.67
C ALA A 10 8.18 -32.58 29.11
N LYS A 11 8.75 -32.90 30.29
CA LYS A 11 10.01 -32.30 30.75
C LYS A 11 11.22 -32.63 29.86
N GLY A 12 11.20 -33.81 29.22
CA GLY A 12 12.22 -34.21 28.25
C GLY A 12 12.13 -33.37 26.99
N TYR A 13 10.91 -33.02 26.56
CA TYR A 13 10.69 -32.16 25.40
C TYR A 13 11.20 -30.72 25.62
N GLU A 14 10.93 -30.12 26.79
CA GLU A 14 11.47 -28.81 27.16
C GLU A 14 13.01 -28.80 27.17
N LEU A 15 13.63 -29.88 27.66
CA LEU A 15 15.10 -30.02 27.67
C LEU A 15 15.67 -30.08 26.25
N ILE A 16 15.01 -30.82 25.34
CA ILE A 16 15.38 -30.90 23.92
C ILE A 16 15.30 -29.52 23.28
N GLN A 17 14.18 -28.79 23.43
CA GLN A 17 14.01 -27.45 22.85
C GLN A 17 15.04 -26.46 23.38
N LYS A 18 15.26 -26.43 24.70
CA LYS A 18 16.23 -25.53 25.33
C LYS A 18 17.65 -25.78 24.82
N ARG A 19 18.03 -27.05 24.61
CA ARG A 19 19.36 -27.39 24.11
C ARG A 19 19.55 -27.01 22.65
N LEU A 20 18.53 -27.24 21.82
CA LEU A 20 18.50 -26.84 20.41
C LEU A 20 18.53 -25.31 20.23
N ALA A 21 17.92 -24.55 21.15
CA ALA A 21 17.95 -23.09 21.14
C ALA A 21 19.32 -22.48 21.54
N GLN A 22 20.11 -23.20 22.36
CA GLN A 22 21.37 -22.68 22.94
C GLN A 22 22.63 -22.85 22.07
N GLN A 23 22.59 -23.67 21.00
CA GLN A 23 23.77 -23.91 20.15
C GLN A 23 23.50 -23.51 18.70
N MET A 24 24.20 -22.46 18.23
CA MET A 24 24.00 -21.87 16.90
C MET A 24 24.50 -22.72 15.72
N SER A 25 25.23 -23.81 15.96
CA SER A 25 25.61 -24.82 14.95
C SER A 25 25.99 -26.13 15.66
N LEU A 26 25.16 -27.17 15.52
CA LEU A 26 25.49 -28.52 15.97
C LEU A 26 26.19 -29.25 14.82
N ASP A 27 27.53 -29.16 14.73
CA ASP A 27 28.33 -30.18 14.03
C ASP A 27 28.41 -31.41 14.95
N CYS A 28 27.28 -32.05 15.21
CA CYS A 28 27.24 -33.29 15.98
C CYS A 28 26.28 -34.29 15.35
N THR A 29 26.61 -35.56 15.51
CA THR A 29 25.73 -36.65 15.10
C THR A 29 24.53 -36.78 16.04
N PHE A 30 23.45 -37.41 15.58
CA PHE A 30 22.27 -37.68 16.42
C PHE A 30 22.63 -38.49 17.69
N GLU A 31 23.59 -39.41 17.60
CA GLU A 31 24.06 -40.23 18.72
C GLU A 31 24.80 -39.38 19.77
N GLU A 32 25.64 -38.44 19.34
CA GLU A 32 26.32 -37.49 20.24
C GLU A 32 25.33 -36.53 20.90
N PHE A 33 24.29 -36.10 20.17
CA PHE A 33 23.22 -35.28 20.72
C PHE A 33 22.46 -36.01 21.83
N LEU A 34 22.08 -37.26 21.60
CA LEU A 34 21.40 -38.10 22.60
C LEU A 34 22.26 -38.33 23.86
N GLN A 35 23.58 -38.50 23.70
CA GLN A 35 24.52 -38.62 24.82
C GLN A 35 24.61 -37.34 25.64
N ASP A 36 24.61 -36.17 24.99
CA ASP A 36 24.69 -34.86 25.65
C ASP A 36 23.43 -34.55 26.48
N ILE A 37 22.25 -34.83 25.94
CA ILE A 37 20.98 -34.68 26.68
C ILE A 37 20.69 -35.84 27.64
N LYS A 38 21.54 -36.88 27.64
CA LYS A 38 21.42 -38.10 28.46
C LYS A 38 20.06 -38.82 28.26
N MET A 39 19.63 -38.94 27.01
CA MET A 39 18.38 -39.63 26.66
C MET A 39 18.66 -40.80 25.72
N THR A 40 17.84 -41.84 25.80
CA THR A 40 17.81 -42.90 24.78
C THR A 40 17.00 -42.45 23.57
N GLU A 41 17.17 -43.10 22.42
CA GLU A 41 16.36 -42.82 21.23
C GLU A 41 14.86 -43.03 21.50
N ASP A 42 14.50 -44.07 22.26
CA ASP A 42 13.12 -44.33 22.67
C ASP A 42 12.58 -43.21 23.58
N ASP A 43 13.38 -42.75 24.55
CA ASP A 43 12.97 -41.63 25.42
C ASP A 43 12.82 -40.32 24.64
N TYR A 44 13.64 -40.10 23.62
CA TYR A 44 13.56 -38.95 22.72
C TYR A 44 12.27 -38.97 21.88
N ILE A 45 11.94 -40.13 21.29
CA ILE A 45 10.69 -40.31 20.53
C ILE A 45 9.48 -40.14 21.45
N LEU A 46 9.52 -40.67 22.68
CA LEU A 46 8.45 -40.53 23.66
C LEU A 46 8.30 -39.08 24.15
N ALA A 47 9.41 -38.33 24.29
CA ALA A 47 9.39 -36.91 24.59
C ALA A 47 8.72 -36.09 23.48
N ILE A 48 9.08 -36.32 22.21
CA ILE A 48 8.39 -35.68 21.07
C ILE A 48 6.92 -36.08 21.04
N ARG A 49 6.60 -37.36 21.25
CA ARG A 49 5.22 -37.84 21.24
C ARG A 49 4.37 -37.22 22.35
N SER A 50 4.98 -36.82 23.47
CA SER A 50 4.29 -36.18 24.59
C SER A 50 3.89 -34.73 24.32
N SER A 51 4.48 -34.06 23.32
CA SER A 51 4.11 -32.70 22.91
C SER A 51 3.10 -32.65 21.77
N LEU A 52 2.77 -33.78 21.15
CA LEU A 52 1.84 -33.84 20.03
C LEU A 52 0.40 -33.99 20.53
N LYS A 53 -0.44 -32.99 20.22
CA LYS A 53 -1.90 -33.10 20.36
C LYS A 53 -2.55 -33.77 19.14
N GLU A 54 -1.98 -33.56 17.96
CA GLU A 54 -2.48 -34.07 16.67
C GLU A 54 -1.47 -34.93 15.90
N THR A 55 -1.95 -35.62 14.86
CA THR A 55 -1.09 -36.38 13.95
C THR A 55 -0.23 -35.44 13.12
N LYS A 56 1.09 -35.55 13.26
CA LYS A 56 2.08 -34.71 12.58
C LYS A 56 3.15 -35.54 11.91
N VAL A 57 3.56 -35.11 10.71
CA VAL A 57 4.65 -35.73 9.95
C VAL A 57 5.92 -34.92 10.17
N PHE A 58 6.97 -35.58 10.65
CA PHE A 58 8.31 -35.00 10.77
C PHE A 58 9.20 -35.54 9.67
N LEU A 59 9.84 -34.64 8.92
CA LEU A 59 10.92 -35.02 8.02
C LEU A 59 12.16 -35.33 8.85
N LYS A 60 12.78 -36.48 8.61
CA LYS A 60 14.06 -36.82 9.22
C LYS A 60 15.12 -35.83 8.75
N ARG A 61 15.83 -35.20 9.69
CA ARG A 61 16.90 -34.22 9.40
C ARG A 61 18.10 -34.47 10.29
N ASP A 62 19.26 -34.07 9.80
CA ASP A 62 20.48 -34.03 10.59
C ASP A 62 20.47 -32.82 11.54
N PRO A 63 21.13 -32.89 12.70
CA PRO A 63 21.21 -31.78 13.67
C PRO A 63 21.74 -30.47 13.07
N GLU A 64 22.62 -30.56 12.05
CA GLU A 64 23.16 -29.43 11.30
C GLU A 64 22.07 -28.63 10.55
N CYS A 65 20.97 -29.29 10.18
CA CYS A 65 19.87 -28.71 9.41
C CYS A 65 18.83 -27.98 10.29
N ILE A 66 19.13 -27.70 11.56
CA ILE A 66 18.20 -27.04 12.50
C ILE A 66 17.70 -25.66 12.02
N ARG A 67 18.50 -24.93 11.24
CA ARG A 67 18.13 -23.62 10.66
C ARG A 67 17.65 -23.70 9.21
N ILE A 68 17.52 -24.91 8.67
CA ILE A 68 17.05 -25.12 7.30
C ILE A 68 15.58 -25.50 7.38
N ASN A 69 14.72 -24.80 6.63
CA ASN A 69 13.29 -25.07 6.54
C ASN A 69 12.99 -26.43 5.91
N GLY A 70 11.73 -26.85 5.88
CA GLY A 70 11.34 -28.06 5.17
C GLY A 70 11.60 -27.94 3.67
N TYR A 71 12.48 -28.77 3.14
CA TYR A 71 12.75 -28.81 1.71
C TYR A 71 12.60 -30.22 1.15
N ASN A 72 12.35 -30.30 -0.14
CA ASN A 72 12.37 -31.54 -0.90
C ASN A 72 13.61 -31.49 -1.81
N ASP A 73 14.55 -32.41 -1.64
CA ASP A 73 15.84 -32.39 -2.34
C ASP A 73 15.69 -32.28 -3.86
N THR A 74 14.75 -33.04 -4.43
CA THR A 74 14.49 -33.04 -5.87
C THR A 74 13.95 -31.68 -6.35
N VAL A 75 13.02 -31.08 -5.59
CA VAL A 75 12.47 -29.76 -5.93
C VAL A 75 13.52 -28.67 -5.70
N LEU A 76 14.36 -28.79 -4.68
CA LEU A 76 15.45 -27.84 -4.42
C LEU A 76 16.47 -27.86 -5.55
N GLN A 77 16.84 -29.05 -6.03
CA GLN A 77 17.74 -29.22 -7.18
C GLN A 77 17.13 -28.68 -8.47
N ALA A 78 15.82 -28.84 -8.67
CA ALA A 78 15.14 -28.37 -9.87
C ALA A 78 14.87 -26.86 -9.87
N TRP A 79 14.48 -26.29 -8.73
CA TRP A 79 13.99 -24.92 -8.60
C TRP A 79 15.04 -23.95 -8.03
N MET A 80 16.05 -24.45 -7.33
CA MET A 80 17.14 -23.67 -6.73
C MET A 80 16.66 -22.48 -5.87
N ALA A 81 15.52 -22.63 -5.18
CA ALA A 81 14.90 -21.62 -4.35
C ALA A 81 14.72 -22.13 -2.91
N ASN A 82 14.69 -21.20 -1.93
CA ASN A 82 14.36 -21.56 -0.55
C ASN A 82 12.94 -22.14 -0.48
N MET A 83 12.73 -23.16 0.34
CA MET A 83 11.45 -23.85 0.46
C MET A 83 11.08 -24.05 1.91
N ASP A 84 9.78 -24.02 2.18
CA ASP A 84 9.21 -24.39 3.48
C ASP A 84 7.98 -25.29 3.27
N ILE A 85 8.25 -26.60 3.18
CA ILE A 85 7.26 -27.63 2.87
C ILE A 85 6.73 -28.24 4.16
N GLN A 86 5.41 -28.27 4.30
CA GLN A 86 4.69 -28.91 5.40
C GLN A 86 3.66 -29.90 4.86
N PHE A 87 3.49 -31.03 5.54
CA PHE A 87 2.48 -32.03 5.20
C PHE A 87 1.17 -31.71 5.91
N VAL A 88 0.09 -31.60 5.14
CA VAL A 88 -1.26 -31.42 5.65
C VAL A 88 -1.90 -32.79 5.86
N THR A 89 -2.33 -33.08 7.09
CA THR A 89 -2.80 -34.41 7.49
C THR A 89 -4.33 -34.57 7.41
N TYR A 90 -5.11 -33.49 7.33
CA TYR A 90 -6.56 -33.52 7.16
C TYR A 90 -7.12 -32.20 6.56
N ALA A 91 -8.34 -32.23 6.01
CA ALA A 91 -8.90 -31.14 5.22
C ALA A 91 -9.11 -29.84 6.01
N PHE A 92 -9.49 -29.93 7.28
CA PHE A 92 -9.70 -28.76 8.13
C PHE A 92 -8.40 -28.00 8.39
N ALA A 93 -7.27 -28.68 8.66
CA ALA A 93 -5.96 -28.03 8.77
C ALA A 93 -5.58 -27.24 7.50
N CYS A 94 -5.92 -27.76 6.31
CA CYS A 94 -5.71 -27.05 5.04
C CYS A 94 -6.52 -25.75 4.98
N LEU A 95 -7.82 -25.85 5.28
CA LEU A 95 -8.73 -24.71 5.25
C LEU A 95 -8.31 -23.65 6.26
N MET A 96 -7.94 -24.05 7.47
CA MET A 96 -7.46 -23.14 8.51
C MET A 96 -6.15 -22.48 8.11
N TYR A 97 -5.21 -23.20 7.49
CA TYR A 97 -3.97 -22.61 6.98
C TYR A 97 -4.27 -21.55 5.90
N ILE A 98 -5.13 -21.86 4.93
CA ILE A 98 -5.51 -20.93 3.86
C ILE A 98 -6.18 -19.69 4.45
N VAL A 99 -7.16 -19.87 5.35
CA VAL A 99 -7.86 -18.75 6.00
C VAL A 99 -6.87 -17.91 6.78
N ASN A 100 -6.00 -18.51 7.59
CA ASN A 100 -4.96 -17.82 8.35
C ASN A 100 -4.03 -17.00 7.46
N TYR A 101 -3.59 -17.57 6.34
CA TYR A 101 -2.71 -16.91 5.38
C TYR A 101 -3.41 -15.72 4.72
N VAL A 102 -4.66 -15.91 4.28
CA VAL A 102 -5.48 -14.84 3.67
C VAL A 102 -5.80 -13.74 4.69
N SER A 103 -6.04 -14.10 5.96
CA SER A 103 -6.34 -13.15 7.03
C SER A 103 -5.09 -12.61 7.74
N LYS A 104 -3.87 -12.90 7.26
CA LYS A 104 -2.62 -12.55 7.97
C LYS A 104 -2.51 -11.04 8.25
N GLY A 105 -2.89 -10.19 7.28
CA GLY A 105 -2.95 -8.73 7.46
C GLY A 105 -4.08 -8.24 8.37
N GLN A 106 -5.03 -9.10 8.74
CA GLN A 106 -6.23 -8.74 9.50
C GLN A 106 -6.23 -9.29 10.94
N ARG A 107 -5.21 -10.06 11.35
CA ARG A 107 -5.16 -10.69 12.69
C ARG A 107 -5.23 -9.67 13.85
N GLY A 108 -4.55 -8.53 13.71
CA GLY A 108 -4.61 -7.43 14.70
C GLY A 108 -5.97 -6.74 14.80
N MET A 109 -6.81 -6.84 13.75
CA MET A 109 -8.09 -6.14 13.67
C MET A 109 -9.14 -6.73 14.61
N SER A 110 -9.17 -8.04 14.81
CA SER A 110 -10.13 -8.67 15.73
C SER A 110 -9.94 -8.16 17.17
N ASN A 111 -8.68 -8.07 17.61
CA ASN A 111 -8.33 -7.53 18.92
C ASN A 111 -8.64 -6.04 19.05
N LEU A 112 -8.40 -5.25 17.99
CA LEU A 112 -8.71 -3.82 17.96
C LEU A 112 -10.23 -3.56 17.98
N LEU A 113 -11.00 -4.36 17.25
CA LEU A 113 -12.47 -4.31 17.24
C LEU A 113 -13.07 -4.77 18.57
N ARG A 114 -12.52 -5.82 19.19
CA ARG A 114 -12.93 -6.28 20.53
C ARG A 114 -12.68 -5.19 21.57
N ARG A 115 -11.49 -4.58 21.60
CA ARG A 115 -11.17 -3.44 22.48
C ARG A 115 -12.07 -2.23 22.21
N ALA A 116 -12.36 -1.92 20.95
CA ALA A 116 -13.28 -0.85 20.59
C ALA A 116 -14.72 -1.11 21.09
N CYS A 117 -15.17 -2.35 21.05
CA CYS A 117 -16.46 -2.77 21.58
C CYS A 117 -16.52 -2.62 23.10
N GLU A 118 -15.49 -3.11 23.80
CA GLU A 118 -15.37 -2.97 25.26
C GLU A 118 -15.31 -1.50 25.72
N GLU A 119 -14.59 -0.63 25.01
CA GLU A 119 -14.56 0.81 25.26
C GLU A 119 -15.92 1.47 25.01
N GLY A 120 -16.61 1.10 23.93
CA GLY A 120 -17.94 1.60 23.60
C GLY A 120 -18.98 1.24 24.67
N HIS A 121 -18.90 0.02 25.21
CA HIS A 121 -19.73 -0.44 26.33
C HIS A 121 -19.42 0.30 27.64
N LYS A 122 -18.13 0.53 27.95
CA LYS A 122 -17.71 1.28 29.15
C LYS A 122 -18.15 2.75 29.12
N GLN A 123 -18.30 3.35 27.94
CA GLN A 123 -18.68 4.76 27.78
C GLN A 123 -20.19 5.03 27.77
N ASN A 124 -21.07 4.00 27.92
CA ASN A 124 -22.54 4.15 27.86
C ASN A 124 -23.03 4.95 26.62
N SER A 125 -22.34 4.80 25.50
CA SER A 125 -22.69 5.47 24.24
C SER A 125 -23.89 4.80 23.58
N SER A 126 -24.69 5.57 22.82
CA SER A 126 -25.80 5.01 22.06
C SER A 126 -25.32 4.00 21.01
N MET A 127 -26.14 2.99 20.70
CA MET A 127 -25.77 1.89 19.80
C MET A 127 -25.27 2.38 18.43
N ASN A 128 -25.85 3.46 17.89
CA ASN A 128 -25.40 4.10 16.65
C ASN A 128 -24.00 4.71 16.76
N ASN A 129 -23.66 5.34 17.90
CA ASN A 129 -22.34 5.91 18.12
C ASN A 129 -21.28 4.83 18.33
N GLN A 130 -21.64 3.70 18.95
CA GLN A 130 -20.76 2.53 19.06
C GLN A 130 -20.41 1.97 17.68
N VAL A 131 -21.41 1.74 16.83
CA VAL A 131 -21.21 1.25 15.45
C VAL A 131 -20.38 2.24 14.63
N LYS A 132 -20.64 3.55 14.75
CA LYS A 132 -19.86 4.57 14.05
C LYS A 132 -18.39 4.62 14.51
N THR A 133 -18.15 4.48 15.81
CA THR A 133 -16.81 4.46 16.39
C THR A 133 -16.04 3.22 15.94
N MET A 134 -16.71 2.07 15.91
CA MET A 134 -16.17 0.81 15.41
C MET A 134 -15.85 0.88 13.92
N GLY A 135 -16.76 1.43 13.10
CA GLY A 135 -16.54 1.66 11.68
C GLY A 135 -15.38 2.61 11.42
N ASN A 136 -15.26 3.69 12.20
CA ASN A 136 -14.14 4.63 12.07
C ASN A 136 -12.79 4.01 12.47
N LYS A 137 -12.76 3.18 13.54
CA LYS A 137 -11.54 2.45 13.92
C LYS A 137 -11.18 1.39 12.88
N PHE A 138 -12.17 0.70 12.31
CA PHE A 138 -11.97 -0.23 11.21
C PHE A 138 -11.37 0.48 9.99
N LEU A 139 -11.98 1.56 9.51
CA LEU A 139 -11.51 2.29 8.32
C LEU A 139 -10.13 2.93 8.49
N LYS A 140 -9.72 3.28 9.72
CA LYS A 140 -8.41 3.88 9.99
C LYS A 140 -7.27 2.87 10.11
N HIS A 141 -7.56 1.64 10.53
CA HIS A 141 -6.55 0.63 10.82
C HIS A 141 -6.52 -0.52 9.81
N VAL A 142 -7.56 -0.70 9.01
CA VAL A 142 -7.57 -1.70 7.94
C VAL A 142 -6.85 -1.13 6.74
N GLU A 143 -5.73 -1.74 6.40
CA GLU A 143 -5.07 -1.54 5.12
C GLU A 143 -5.88 -2.24 4.02
N ILE A 144 -6.34 -1.46 3.04
CA ILE A 144 -7.16 -1.94 1.93
C ILE A 144 -6.35 -1.77 0.65
N SER A 145 -6.29 -2.82 -0.19
CA SER A 145 -5.65 -2.70 -1.50
C SER A 145 -6.40 -1.70 -2.39
N ALA A 146 -5.69 -1.08 -3.34
CA ALA A 146 -6.31 -0.13 -4.28
C ALA A 146 -7.47 -0.78 -5.07
N GLN A 147 -7.36 -2.07 -5.40
CA GLN A 147 -8.38 -2.83 -6.12
C GLN A 147 -9.65 -3.00 -5.27
N GLU A 148 -9.49 -3.37 -4.00
CA GLU A 148 -10.59 -3.51 -3.05
C GLU A 148 -11.25 -2.15 -2.76
N ALA A 149 -10.46 -1.07 -2.64
CA ALA A 149 -10.98 0.29 -2.48
C ALA A 149 -11.82 0.73 -3.69
N VAL A 150 -11.36 0.46 -4.91
CA VAL A 150 -12.13 0.75 -6.14
C VAL A 150 -13.46 0.00 -6.14
N TYR A 151 -13.47 -1.28 -5.76
CA TYR A 151 -14.71 -2.05 -5.67
C TYR A 151 -15.67 -1.47 -4.64
N ILE A 152 -15.18 -1.06 -3.46
CA ILE A 152 -16.00 -0.45 -2.42
C ILE A 152 -16.60 0.89 -2.91
N VAL A 153 -15.76 1.76 -3.50
CA VAL A 153 -16.17 3.10 -3.97
C VAL A 153 -17.19 3.00 -5.10
N LEU A 154 -17.00 2.06 -6.02
CA LEU A 154 -17.93 1.81 -7.12
C LEU A 154 -19.14 0.97 -6.72
N GLN A 155 -19.27 0.62 -5.43
CA GLN A 155 -20.30 -0.28 -4.89
C GLN A 155 -20.37 -1.62 -5.63
N MET A 156 -19.23 -2.08 -6.14
CA MET A 156 -19.09 -3.37 -6.81
C MET A 156 -18.98 -4.48 -5.77
N LYS A 157 -19.53 -5.65 -6.09
CA LYS A 157 -19.52 -6.81 -5.19
C LYS A 157 -18.09 -7.34 -5.03
N LEU A 158 -17.49 -7.13 -3.85
CA LEU A 158 -16.15 -7.63 -3.48
C LEU A 158 -16.03 -9.15 -3.52
N LYS A 159 -17.14 -9.84 -3.28
CA LYS A 159 -17.21 -11.30 -3.34
C LYS A 159 -18.42 -11.71 -4.16
N ASN A 160 -18.24 -12.77 -4.92
CA ASN A 160 -19.34 -13.46 -5.56
C ASN A 160 -19.20 -14.95 -5.25
N SER A 161 -20.31 -15.61 -4.95
CA SER A 161 -20.32 -17.05 -4.70
C SER A 161 -21.17 -17.72 -5.76
N SER A 162 -20.65 -18.80 -6.35
CA SER A 162 -21.40 -19.65 -7.27
C SER A 162 -22.55 -20.40 -6.58
N CYS A 163 -22.55 -20.39 -5.24
CA CYS A 163 -23.59 -20.97 -4.39
C CYS A 163 -24.09 -19.92 -3.38
N GLY A 164 -25.37 -19.56 -3.46
CA GLY A 164 -26.01 -18.71 -2.46
C GLY A 164 -26.08 -19.42 -1.11
N HIS A 165 -26.15 -18.65 -0.02
CA HIS A 165 -26.35 -19.19 1.32
C HIS A 165 -27.54 -18.51 1.99
N ILE A 166 -28.15 -19.17 2.96
CA ILE A 166 -29.25 -18.62 3.75
C ILE A 166 -29.10 -19.04 5.21
N PHE A 167 -29.22 -18.08 6.13
CA PHE A 167 -29.23 -18.36 7.56
C PHE A 167 -30.68 -18.57 8.04
N ILE A 168 -30.91 -19.67 8.74
CA ILE A 168 -32.18 -20.03 9.38
C ILE A 168 -31.97 -19.88 10.89
N ASN A 169 -32.65 -18.91 11.50
CA ASN A 169 -32.57 -18.72 12.93
C ASN A 169 -33.41 -19.79 13.68
N THR A 170 -32.72 -20.79 14.21
CA THR A 170 -33.29 -21.95 14.93
C THR A 170 -33.42 -21.73 16.45
N SER A 171 -33.11 -20.53 16.95
CA SER A 171 -33.34 -20.15 18.34
C SER A 171 -34.83 -20.29 18.73
N PRO A 172 -35.14 -20.49 20.02
CA PRO A 172 -36.51 -20.54 20.52
C PRO A 172 -37.34 -19.34 20.02
N PRO A 173 -38.66 -19.50 19.78
CA PRO A 173 -39.52 -18.42 19.29
C PRO A 173 -39.46 -17.13 20.11
N GLU A 174 -39.23 -17.23 21.42
CA GLU A 174 -39.15 -16.10 22.35
C GLU A 174 -37.85 -15.29 22.21
N GLU A 175 -36.78 -15.93 21.75
CA GLU A 175 -35.44 -15.32 21.58
C GLU A 175 -35.18 -14.87 20.14
N ARG A 176 -36.06 -15.25 19.19
CA ARG A 176 -35.84 -15.03 17.77
C ARG A 176 -36.11 -13.56 17.39
N PRO A 177 -35.10 -12.79 16.95
CA PRO A 177 -35.31 -11.43 16.48
C PRO A 177 -36.19 -11.40 15.22
N PHE A 178 -37.04 -10.40 15.12
CA PHE A 178 -37.91 -10.16 13.95
C PHE A 178 -37.83 -8.71 13.50
N ILE A 179 -38.04 -8.51 12.20
CA ILE A 179 -38.12 -7.17 11.60
C ILE A 179 -39.55 -6.66 11.73
N ILE A 180 -39.70 -5.42 12.17
CA ILE A 180 -41.00 -4.73 12.24
C ILE A 180 -41.34 -4.18 10.85
N LYS A 181 -42.62 -4.19 10.48
CA LYS A 181 -43.09 -3.59 9.23
C LYS A 181 -42.75 -2.09 9.15
N PRO A 182 -42.58 -1.54 7.92
CA PRO A 182 -42.40 -0.10 7.74
C PRO A 182 -43.52 0.70 8.38
N ASN A 183 -43.20 1.91 8.85
CA ASN A 183 -44.15 2.75 9.59
C ASN A 183 -45.43 3.04 8.78
N GLU A 184 -45.32 3.19 7.46
CA GLU A 184 -46.46 3.37 6.55
C GLU A 184 -47.44 2.18 6.54
N GLU A 185 -46.95 0.95 6.71
CA GLU A 185 -47.78 -0.24 6.79
C GLU A 185 -48.38 -0.39 8.19
N LEU A 186 -47.60 -0.06 9.22
CA LEU A 186 -48.07 -0.10 10.60
C LEU A 186 -49.26 0.86 10.82
N GLN A 187 -49.22 2.06 10.25
CA GLN A 187 -50.31 3.04 10.33
C GLN A 187 -51.59 2.60 9.61
N LYS A 188 -51.49 1.67 8.64
CA LYS A 188 -52.64 1.09 7.94
C LYS A 188 -53.25 -0.09 8.69
N LEU A 189 -52.57 -0.60 9.73
CA LEU A 189 -53.10 -1.67 10.56
C LEU A 189 -54.10 -1.12 11.57
N PRO A 190 -55.16 -1.89 11.92
CA PRO A 190 -56.02 -1.56 13.05
C PRO A 190 -55.22 -1.41 14.35
N ASP A 191 -55.64 -0.51 15.25
CA ASP A 191 -54.97 -0.23 16.53
C ASP A 191 -54.77 -1.47 17.44
N ASN A 192 -55.55 -2.52 17.23
CA ASN A 192 -55.50 -3.79 17.97
C ASN A 192 -54.79 -4.93 17.21
N SER A 193 -54.17 -4.64 16.07
CA SER A 193 -53.50 -5.65 15.25
C SER A 193 -52.15 -6.05 15.85
N THR A 194 -51.99 -7.34 16.15
CA THR A 194 -50.71 -7.93 16.59
C THR A 194 -49.77 -8.27 15.43
N ASN A 195 -50.17 -8.00 14.18
CA ASN A 195 -49.40 -8.36 12.97
C ASN A 195 -48.38 -7.29 12.57
N VAL A 196 -47.55 -6.89 13.53
CA VAL A 196 -46.50 -5.86 13.37
C VAL A 196 -45.22 -6.38 12.72
N GLN A 197 -45.08 -7.71 12.60
CA GLN A 197 -43.86 -8.37 12.13
C GLN A 197 -43.86 -8.61 10.62
N CYS A 198 -42.73 -8.38 9.97
CA CYS A 198 -42.47 -8.81 8.61
C CYS A 198 -42.46 -10.35 8.50
N ASP A 199 -42.85 -10.87 7.33
CA ASP A 199 -42.87 -12.31 7.10
C ASP A 199 -41.46 -12.88 6.92
N ASN A 200 -40.99 -13.65 7.91
CA ASN A 200 -39.73 -14.38 7.86
C ASN A 200 -39.88 -15.76 7.20
N ILE A 201 -38.77 -16.46 6.98
CA ILE A 201 -38.77 -17.76 6.29
C ILE A 201 -39.61 -18.84 6.99
N ILE A 202 -39.60 -18.85 8.32
CA ILE A 202 -40.33 -19.81 9.17
C ILE A 202 -41.84 -19.57 9.06
N LYS A 203 -42.28 -18.31 9.10
CA LYS A 203 -43.68 -17.90 8.93
C LYS A 203 -44.18 -18.14 7.50
N ARG A 204 -43.31 -17.99 6.49
CA ARG A 204 -43.64 -18.36 5.10
C ARG A 204 -43.80 -19.88 4.96
N TYR A 205 -42.90 -20.66 5.56
CA TYR A 205 -42.96 -22.11 5.54
C TYR A 205 -44.22 -22.66 6.23
N SER A 206 -44.65 -22.08 7.36
CA SER A 206 -45.91 -22.48 8.03
C SER A 206 -47.16 -22.20 7.19
N GLN A 207 -47.10 -21.18 6.33
CA GLN A 207 -48.19 -20.77 5.44
C GLN A 207 -48.16 -21.44 4.07
N ARG A 208 -47.19 -22.31 3.78
CA ARG A 208 -46.99 -22.94 2.46
C ARG A 208 -48.23 -23.66 1.90
N PRO A 209 -48.41 -23.78 0.57
CA PRO A 209 -49.56 -24.50 -0.01
C PRO A 209 -49.68 -25.94 0.48
N LYS A 210 -50.91 -26.47 0.59
CA LYS A 210 -51.17 -27.86 1.03
C LYS A 210 -50.52 -28.93 0.15
N LYS A 211 -50.18 -28.60 -1.10
CA LYS A 211 -49.51 -29.52 -2.04
C LYS A 211 -48.08 -29.87 -1.59
N GLU A 212 -47.45 -29.02 -0.79
CA GLU A 212 -46.08 -29.18 -0.28
C GLU A 212 -46.07 -29.51 1.22
N GLU A 213 -47.00 -30.34 1.70
CA GLU A 213 -47.06 -30.64 3.13
C GLU A 213 -45.88 -31.50 3.62
N SER A 214 -45.28 -32.27 2.71
CA SER A 214 -44.19 -33.21 2.95
C SER A 214 -42.78 -32.61 2.95
N ILE A 215 -42.58 -31.36 2.50
CA ILE A 215 -41.24 -30.75 2.50
C ILE A 215 -40.86 -30.28 3.91
N CYS A 216 -39.58 -30.42 4.26
CA CYS A 216 -39.03 -29.89 5.50
C CYS A 216 -38.60 -28.42 5.35
N LEU A 217 -38.28 -27.75 6.48
CA LEU A 217 -37.87 -26.35 6.46
C LEU A 217 -36.54 -26.15 5.73
N ALA A 218 -35.60 -27.09 5.90
CA ALA A 218 -34.31 -27.08 5.21
C ALA A 218 -34.48 -27.10 3.69
N ASP A 219 -35.32 -28.00 3.16
CA ASP A 219 -35.62 -28.07 1.72
C ASP A 219 -36.29 -26.80 1.21
N PHE A 220 -37.26 -26.29 1.97
CA PHE A 220 -37.96 -25.06 1.63
C PHE A 220 -36.99 -23.87 1.51
N ALA A 221 -36.06 -23.75 2.46
CA ALA A 221 -35.06 -22.69 2.46
C ALA A 221 -33.99 -22.85 1.37
N ALA A 222 -33.56 -24.09 1.12
CA ALA A 222 -32.52 -24.39 0.14
C ALA A 222 -33.02 -24.19 -1.30
N TRP A 223 -34.29 -24.46 -1.59
CA TRP A 223 -34.81 -24.54 -2.96
C TRP A 223 -35.75 -23.40 -3.40
N TYR A 224 -36.30 -22.58 -2.50
CA TYR A 224 -37.27 -21.55 -2.89
C TYR A 224 -36.77 -20.11 -2.65
N ASP A 225 -37.11 -19.21 -3.56
CA ASP A 225 -36.90 -17.75 -3.48
C ASP A 225 -38.22 -16.98 -3.58
N LEU A 226 -38.28 -15.79 -2.98
CA LEU A 226 -39.39 -14.86 -3.15
C LEU A 226 -39.28 -14.12 -4.49
N ARG A 227 -40.36 -14.08 -5.28
CA ARG A 227 -40.45 -13.18 -6.44
C ARG A 227 -41.21 -11.91 -6.02
N SER A 228 -40.52 -10.77 -5.99
CA SER A 228 -41.18 -9.47 -5.87
C SER A 228 -41.82 -9.10 -7.20
N GLU A 229 -43.08 -8.65 -7.20
CA GLU A 229 -43.66 -8.00 -8.38
C GLU A 229 -42.91 -6.68 -8.61
N LYS A 230 -42.17 -6.57 -9.71
CA LYS A 230 -41.64 -5.27 -10.16
C LYS A 230 -42.84 -4.35 -10.38
N LYS A 231 -43.13 -3.46 -9.42
CA LYS A 231 -44.06 -2.34 -9.65
C LYS A 231 -43.59 -1.61 -10.90
N ALA A 232 -44.47 -1.48 -11.88
CA ALA A 232 -44.21 -0.74 -13.11
C ALA A 232 -43.70 0.66 -12.75
N LYS A 233 -42.47 0.99 -13.17
CA LYS A 233 -41.94 2.35 -13.12
C LYS A 233 -42.82 3.24 -14.01
N THR A 234 -43.80 3.92 -13.41
CA THR A 234 -44.38 5.13 -13.99
C THR A 234 -43.45 6.30 -13.71
N ASP A 235 -43.00 6.95 -14.79
CA ASP A 235 -42.25 8.20 -14.81
C ASP A 235 -42.77 9.24 -13.81
N LYS A 236 -41.96 9.57 -12.79
CA LYS A 236 -41.91 10.91 -12.20
C LYS A 236 -40.48 11.23 -11.72
N LEU A 237 -39.79 12.05 -12.50
CA LEU A 237 -38.68 12.89 -12.05
C LEU A 237 -39.18 13.91 -11.02
N LYS A 238 -38.57 13.94 -9.83
CA LYS A 238 -37.89 15.09 -9.19
C LYS A 238 -37.75 14.91 -7.67
N ASN A 239 -36.50 15.06 -7.22
CA ASN A 239 -36.02 15.54 -5.92
C ASN A 239 -36.53 14.83 -4.66
N GLU A 240 -35.66 14.06 -4.01
CA GLU A 240 -35.14 14.32 -2.66
C GLU A 240 -34.12 13.23 -2.28
N GLU A 241 -33.14 13.64 -1.47
CA GLU A 241 -32.08 12.80 -0.91
C GLU A 241 -32.69 11.85 0.14
N GLU A 242 -32.88 10.59 -0.22
CA GLU A 242 -33.05 9.51 0.76
C GLU A 242 -32.06 8.39 0.44
N ILE A 243 -31.34 7.97 1.48
CA ILE A 243 -30.38 6.88 1.47
C ILE A 243 -31.16 5.60 1.20
N GLU A 244 -31.00 5.02 0.01
CA GLU A 244 -31.49 3.68 -0.32
C GLU A 244 -30.77 2.68 0.61
N GLU A 245 -31.52 2.14 1.59
CA GLU A 245 -31.10 0.95 2.32
C GLU A 245 -30.82 -0.17 1.32
N THR A 246 -29.71 -0.85 1.52
CA THR A 246 -29.21 -1.96 0.71
C THR A 246 -30.29 -2.99 0.41
N ASP A 247 -30.93 -2.84 -0.74
CA ASP A 247 -31.67 -3.92 -1.38
C ASP A 247 -30.67 -5.04 -1.66
N ILE A 248 -30.84 -6.15 -0.94
CA ILE A 248 -30.17 -7.41 -1.24
C ILE A 248 -30.79 -7.90 -2.56
N GLU A 249 -30.34 -7.33 -3.68
CA GLU A 249 -30.49 -7.92 -5.00
C GLU A 249 -29.53 -9.13 -5.07
N ASP A 250 -30.03 -10.24 -4.51
CA ASP A 250 -29.53 -11.57 -4.81
C ASP A 250 -29.57 -11.75 -6.34
N ASN A 251 -28.40 -12.08 -6.91
CA ASN A 251 -28.17 -12.30 -8.33
C ASN A 251 -29.27 -13.17 -8.97
N LEU A 252 -30.13 -12.55 -9.77
CA LEU A 252 -30.83 -13.24 -10.85
C LEU A 252 -30.03 -13.02 -12.13
N GLU A 253 -28.94 -13.79 -12.28
CA GLU A 253 -28.51 -14.22 -13.62
C GLU A 253 -29.55 -15.23 -14.12
N ASP A 254 -30.73 -14.74 -14.53
CA ASP A 254 -31.53 -15.43 -15.52
C ASP A 254 -31.27 -14.69 -16.83
N GLU A 255 -30.62 -15.41 -17.75
CA GLU A 255 -30.45 -15.06 -19.16
C GLU A 255 -31.71 -14.38 -19.70
N ASN A 256 -31.50 -13.33 -20.51
CA ASN A 256 -32.54 -12.66 -21.29
C ASN A 256 -33.35 -13.68 -22.11
N LEU A 257 -34.44 -14.18 -21.53
CA LEU A 257 -35.50 -14.85 -22.27
C LEU A 257 -36.52 -13.79 -22.68
N SER A 258 -36.87 -13.84 -23.96
CA SER A 258 -37.85 -13.00 -24.64
C SER A 258 -39.16 -12.92 -23.86
N GLN A 259 -39.84 -11.77 -23.98
CA GLN A 259 -41.19 -11.51 -23.46
C GLN A 259 -42.25 -12.37 -24.19
N ASP A 260 -42.16 -13.69 -24.07
CA ASP A 260 -43.21 -14.59 -24.52
C ASP A 260 -43.98 -15.06 -23.28
N GLU A 261 -45.29 -14.78 -23.29
CA GLU A 261 -46.34 -15.10 -22.32
C GLU A 261 -45.99 -16.20 -21.28
N TYR A 262 -45.45 -15.80 -20.13
CA TYR A 262 -45.27 -16.69 -18.98
C TYR A 262 -46.55 -16.70 -18.13
N ASP A 263 -47.30 -17.79 -18.17
CA ASP A 263 -48.47 -18.05 -17.32
C ASP A 263 -48.04 -18.68 -15.97
N PRO A 264 -48.09 -17.95 -14.84
CA PRO A 264 -47.70 -18.47 -13.53
C PRO A 264 -48.66 -19.55 -13.00
N GLU A 265 -49.83 -19.77 -13.62
CA GLU A 265 -50.79 -20.79 -13.16
C GLU A 265 -50.41 -22.21 -13.60
N ASN A 266 -49.49 -22.36 -14.56
CA ASN A 266 -49.12 -23.66 -15.15
C ASN A 266 -47.64 -24.09 -14.95
N ASP A 267 -46.81 -23.32 -14.22
CA ASP A 267 -45.42 -23.72 -13.94
C ASP A 267 -45.32 -24.59 -12.65
N PRO A 268 -45.01 -25.89 -12.75
CA PRO A 268 -44.87 -26.79 -11.60
C PRO A 268 -43.72 -26.39 -10.65
N LYS A 269 -42.88 -25.42 -11.02
CA LYS A 269 -41.75 -24.91 -10.23
C LYS A 269 -42.06 -23.62 -9.46
N THR A 270 -43.34 -23.24 -9.33
CA THR A 270 -43.74 -22.06 -8.56
C THR A 270 -44.79 -22.36 -7.47
N LEU A 271 -44.63 -21.75 -6.29
CA LEU A 271 -45.60 -21.85 -5.20
C LEU A 271 -46.31 -20.51 -5.00
N LYS A 272 -47.61 -20.47 -5.29
CA LYS A 272 -48.45 -19.29 -5.12
C LYS A 272 -49.20 -19.34 -3.79
N TYR A 273 -49.01 -18.32 -2.96
CA TYR A 273 -49.75 -18.14 -1.71
C TYR A 273 -51.11 -17.47 -1.98
N ARG A 274 -52.04 -17.64 -1.04
CA ARG A 274 -53.38 -17.02 -1.12
C ARG A 274 -53.36 -15.49 -1.09
N ASN A 275 -52.29 -14.90 -0.58
CA ASN A 275 -52.07 -13.45 -0.50
C ASN A 275 -51.37 -12.86 -1.76
N GLY A 276 -51.15 -13.66 -2.80
CA GLY A 276 -50.50 -13.22 -4.05
C GLY A 276 -48.98 -13.40 -4.11
N VAL A 277 -48.32 -13.75 -3.00
CA VAL A 277 -46.87 -14.01 -2.98
C VAL A 277 -46.53 -15.25 -3.81
N ILE A 278 -45.55 -15.13 -4.72
CA ILE A 278 -45.07 -16.24 -5.56
C ILE A 278 -43.65 -16.61 -5.11
N LEU A 279 -43.43 -17.88 -4.80
CA LEU A 279 -42.08 -18.45 -4.66
C LEU A 279 -41.68 -19.17 -5.94
N LYS A 280 -40.42 -19.01 -6.37
CA LYS A 280 -39.84 -19.71 -7.52
C LYS A 280 -38.84 -20.74 -7.02
N HIS A 281 -38.90 -21.95 -7.58
CA HIS A 281 -37.90 -22.99 -7.33
C HIS A 281 -36.58 -22.62 -8.02
N ARG A 282 -35.48 -22.72 -7.28
CA ARG A 282 -34.12 -22.39 -7.74
C ARG A 282 -33.59 -23.45 -8.71
N LYS A 283 -32.64 -23.04 -9.57
CA LYS A 283 -31.84 -23.97 -10.39
C LYS A 283 -30.72 -24.65 -9.58
N LYS A 284 -30.17 -23.95 -8.58
CA LYS A 284 -29.10 -24.43 -7.68
C LYS A 284 -29.55 -24.32 -6.22
N LYS A 285 -29.29 -25.36 -5.41
CA LYS A 285 -29.59 -25.34 -3.97
C LYS A 285 -28.72 -24.30 -3.24
N LYS A 286 -29.31 -23.53 -2.31
CA LYS A 286 -28.54 -22.70 -1.38
C LYS A 286 -27.94 -23.55 -0.26
N VAL A 287 -26.77 -23.16 0.24
CA VAL A 287 -26.21 -23.69 1.48
C VAL A 287 -26.99 -23.11 2.66
N ILE A 288 -27.59 -23.97 3.48
CA ILE A 288 -28.26 -23.55 4.71
C ILE A 288 -27.23 -23.38 5.83
N ARG A 289 -27.40 -22.34 6.63
CA ARG A 289 -26.68 -22.11 7.88
C ARG A 289 -27.70 -21.95 9.00
N TYR A 290 -27.41 -22.45 10.18
CA TYR A 290 -28.29 -22.39 11.35
C TYR A 290 -27.43 -22.37 12.61
N VAL A 291 -28.05 -22.12 13.77
CA VAL A 291 -27.39 -22.27 15.08
C VAL A 291 -26.96 -23.73 15.21
N ARG A 292 -25.89 -24.07 15.96
CA ARG A 292 -25.53 -25.48 16.20
C ARG A 292 -25.49 -25.71 17.70
N TYR A 293 -26.55 -26.31 18.22
CA TYR A 293 -26.59 -26.65 19.64
C TYR A 293 -25.75 -27.91 19.89
N SER A 294 -24.93 -27.91 20.95
CA SER A 294 -24.12 -29.07 21.29
C SER A 294 -24.99 -30.18 21.88
N LYS A 295 -24.86 -31.40 21.37
CA LYS A 295 -25.59 -32.57 21.90
C LYS A 295 -25.24 -32.88 23.36
N THR A 296 -24.04 -32.55 23.80
CA THR A 296 -23.56 -32.84 25.17
C THR A 296 -23.89 -31.72 26.16
N LYS A 297 -23.79 -30.45 25.74
CA LYS A 297 -24.07 -29.30 26.61
C LYS A 297 -25.56 -28.94 26.66
N ASP A 298 -26.30 -29.09 25.55
CA ASP A 298 -27.69 -28.66 25.42
C ASP A 298 -28.52 -29.62 24.55
N PRO A 299 -28.80 -30.83 25.07
CA PRO A 299 -29.43 -31.92 24.31
C PRO A 299 -30.86 -31.58 23.84
N GLU A 300 -31.63 -30.84 24.63
CA GLU A 300 -33.03 -30.57 24.31
C GLU A 300 -33.16 -29.60 23.11
N ASN A 301 -32.31 -28.56 23.09
CA ASN A 301 -32.28 -27.62 21.97
C ASN A 301 -31.67 -28.25 20.71
N PHE A 302 -30.69 -29.15 20.85
CA PHE A 302 -30.16 -29.96 19.75
C PHE A 302 -31.27 -30.77 19.06
N HIS A 303 -32.06 -31.54 19.81
CA HIS A 303 -33.15 -32.32 19.23
C HIS A 303 -34.28 -31.44 18.66
N ARG A 304 -34.61 -30.32 19.32
CA ARG A 304 -35.56 -29.34 18.78
C ARG A 304 -35.12 -28.81 17.42
N GLU A 305 -33.85 -28.43 17.29
CA GLU A 305 -33.29 -27.88 16.06
C GLU A 305 -33.36 -28.88 14.90
N LYS A 306 -32.98 -30.15 15.14
CA LYS A 306 -33.09 -31.20 14.12
C LYS A 306 -34.52 -31.39 13.65
N LEU A 307 -35.47 -31.43 14.59
CA LEU A 307 -36.89 -31.55 14.27
C LEU A 307 -37.41 -30.30 13.53
N LEU A 308 -36.97 -29.10 13.91
CA LEU A 308 -37.38 -27.86 13.26
C LEU A 308 -36.92 -27.79 11.81
N LEU A 309 -35.70 -28.25 11.50
CA LEU A 309 -35.11 -28.18 10.17
C LEU A 309 -35.56 -29.31 9.25
N PHE A 310 -35.49 -30.55 9.73
CA PHE A 310 -35.52 -31.74 8.89
C PHE A 310 -36.83 -32.54 8.97
N GLN A 311 -37.73 -32.21 9.91
CA GLN A 311 -39.07 -32.79 9.96
C GLN A 311 -40.10 -31.85 9.31
N PRO A 312 -41.06 -32.37 8.51
CA PRO A 312 -42.17 -31.57 8.02
C PRO A 312 -43.13 -31.17 9.15
N TRP A 313 -43.43 -29.88 9.28
CA TRP A 313 -44.34 -29.33 10.29
C TRP A 313 -45.07 -28.10 9.77
N ARG A 314 -46.13 -27.67 10.47
CA ARG A 314 -46.93 -26.49 10.08
C ARG A 314 -47.14 -25.46 11.18
N LYS A 315 -47.16 -25.90 12.43
CA LYS A 315 -47.14 -25.05 13.62
C LYS A 315 -45.95 -25.47 14.46
N GLU A 316 -45.08 -24.51 14.78
CA GLU A 316 -43.84 -24.78 15.53
C GLU A 316 -44.18 -25.37 16.91
N GLU A 317 -45.27 -24.91 17.54
CA GLU A 317 -45.74 -25.38 18.84
C GLU A 317 -46.24 -26.84 18.81
N ARG A 318 -46.52 -27.38 17.62
CA ARG A 318 -46.98 -28.77 17.45
C ARG A 318 -45.87 -29.74 17.12
N ILE A 319 -44.62 -29.28 17.01
CA ILE A 319 -43.48 -30.16 16.72
C ILE A 319 -43.30 -31.21 17.83
N ILE A 320 -43.42 -30.78 19.09
CA ILE A 320 -43.23 -31.65 20.27
C ILE A 320 -44.40 -32.63 20.49
N TYR A 321 -45.62 -32.26 20.09
CA TYR A 321 -46.83 -33.05 20.35
C TYR A 321 -46.78 -34.45 19.71
N PRO A 322 -47.22 -35.53 20.40
CA PRO A 322 -47.79 -35.60 21.76
C PRO A 322 -46.77 -35.87 22.88
N PHE A 323 -45.48 -35.67 22.66
CA PHE A 323 -44.42 -35.99 23.61
C PHE A 323 -44.14 -34.81 24.57
N ASP A 324 -43.51 -35.11 25.70
CA ASP A 324 -43.12 -34.11 26.70
C ASP A 324 -41.71 -33.55 26.44
N THR A 325 -40.86 -34.27 25.70
CA THR A 325 -39.50 -33.85 25.32
C THR A 325 -39.29 -33.91 23.80
N TYR A 326 -38.41 -33.05 23.28
CA TYR A 326 -37.99 -33.09 21.89
C TYR A 326 -37.12 -34.30 21.59
N GLU A 327 -36.37 -34.81 22.56
CA GLU A 327 -35.58 -36.04 22.43
C GLU A 327 -36.46 -37.27 22.14
N ASP A 328 -37.54 -37.48 22.91
CA ASP A 328 -38.46 -38.59 22.70
C ASP A 328 -39.15 -38.50 21.33
N LYS A 329 -39.54 -37.27 20.95
CA LYS A 329 -40.11 -37.01 19.63
C LYS A 329 -39.11 -37.35 18.53
N TYR A 330 -37.87 -36.89 18.63
CA TYR A 330 -36.82 -37.13 17.65
C TYR A 330 -36.53 -38.63 17.50
N ASN A 331 -36.42 -39.35 18.61
CA ASN A 331 -36.23 -40.80 18.60
C ASN A 331 -37.35 -41.54 17.84
N SER A 332 -38.60 -41.04 17.90
CA SER A 332 -39.73 -41.62 17.16
C SER A 332 -39.68 -41.40 15.64
N VAL A 333 -38.99 -40.37 15.16
CA VAL A 333 -38.90 -40.00 13.73
C VAL A 333 -37.45 -39.95 13.22
N LYS A 334 -36.54 -40.62 13.93
CA LYS A 334 -35.09 -40.50 13.74
C LYS A 334 -34.65 -40.83 12.32
N GLU A 335 -35.08 -41.97 11.78
CA GLU A 335 -34.66 -42.43 10.44
C GLU A 335 -35.00 -41.41 9.33
N GLY A 336 -36.21 -40.83 9.37
CA GLY A 336 -36.62 -39.84 8.38
C GLY A 336 -35.91 -38.50 8.56
N THR A 337 -35.71 -38.08 9.81
CA THR A 337 -35.03 -36.81 10.14
C THR A 337 -33.55 -36.87 9.76
N ASP A 338 -32.87 -37.97 10.07
CA ASP A 338 -31.46 -38.17 9.76
C ASP A 338 -31.23 -38.31 8.25
N CYS A 339 -32.13 -39.01 7.54
CA CYS A 339 -32.08 -39.08 6.07
C CYS A 339 -32.15 -37.69 5.43
N ASN A 340 -33.04 -36.82 5.91
CA ASN A 340 -33.12 -35.44 5.44
C ASN A 340 -31.88 -34.62 5.86
N ALA A 341 -31.35 -34.83 7.06
CA ALA A 341 -30.16 -34.14 7.56
C ALA A 341 -28.89 -34.46 6.74
N THR A 342 -28.68 -35.72 6.33
CA THR A 342 -27.49 -36.13 5.56
C THR A 342 -27.30 -35.41 4.22
N GLN A 343 -28.36 -34.80 3.67
CA GLN A 343 -28.28 -34.00 2.43
C GLN A 343 -27.62 -32.62 2.62
N TYR A 344 -27.54 -32.18 3.88
CA TYR A 344 -27.07 -30.86 4.29
C TYR A 344 -25.87 -30.93 5.25
N GLU A 345 -25.79 -31.99 6.05
CA GLU A 345 -24.78 -32.22 7.09
C GLU A 345 -23.71 -33.22 6.63
N HIS A 346 -22.88 -32.82 5.66
CA HIS A 346 -21.72 -33.60 5.27
C HIS A 346 -20.58 -33.43 6.29
N HIS A 347 -20.02 -34.53 6.79
CA HIS A 347 -18.92 -34.54 7.77
C HIS A 347 -19.25 -33.78 9.07
N ALA A 348 -20.52 -33.76 9.51
CA ALA A 348 -20.94 -32.98 10.68
C ALA A 348 -20.22 -33.38 11.98
N GLU A 349 -19.93 -34.67 12.18
CA GLU A 349 -19.18 -35.15 13.35
C GLU A 349 -17.75 -34.60 13.37
N GLU A 350 -17.05 -34.60 12.23
CA GLU A 350 -15.70 -34.03 12.10
C GLU A 350 -15.69 -32.50 12.36
N ILE A 351 -16.75 -31.80 11.94
CA ILE A 351 -16.87 -30.35 12.16
C ILE A 351 -17.23 -30.07 13.63
N GLU A 352 -18.09 -30.86 14.27
CA GLU A 352 -18.45 -30.70 15.68
C GLU A 352 -17.24 -31.01 16.59
N GLU A 353 -16.43 -32.01 16.26
CA GLU A 353 -15.15 -32.26 16.94
C GLU A 353 -14.19 -31.06 16.77
N ALA A 354 -14.08 -30.49 15.56
CA ALA A 354 -13.27 -29.30 15.32
C ALA A 354 -13.78 -28.06 16.08
N GLU A 355 -15.10 -27.83 16.12
CA GLU A 355 -15.72 -26.73 16.88
C GLU A 355 -15.53 -26.92 18.40
N HIS A 356 -15.57 -28.15 18.90
CA HIS A 356 -15.30 -28.46 20.30
C HIS A 356 -13.83 -28.25 20.69
N LEU A 357 -12.89 -28.51 19.78
CA LEU A 357 -11.48 -28.17 19.95
C LEU A 357 -11.30 -26.64 20.00
N ILE A 358 -11.97 -25.91 19.11
CA ILE A 358 -12.00 -24.45 19.09
C ILE A 358 -12.52 -23.88 20.43
N GLU A 359 -13.70 -24.31 20.88
CA GLU A 359 -14.34 -23.72 22.07
C GLU A 359 -13.64 -24.03 23.40
N ASN A 360 -13.02 -25.21 23.54
CA ASN A 360 -12.48 -25.67 24.82
C ASN A 360 -10.95 -25.57 24.94
N GLU A 361 -10.20 -25.40 23.84
CA GLU A 361 -8.74 -25.35 23.85
C GLU A 361 -8.12 -24.06 23.29
N LEU A 362 -8.91 -23.13 22.73
CA LEU A 362 -8.39 -21.84 22.25
C LEU A 362 -8.26 -20.81 23.39
N GLU A 363 -7.16 -20.86 24.13
CA GLU A 363 -6.39 -19.63 24.34
C GLU A 363 -5.86 -19.18 22.96
N GLU A 364 -5.66 -17.87 22.74
CA GLU A 364 -5.25 -17.31 21.43
C GLU A 364 -4.03 -18.03 20.79
N GLU A 365 -3.25 -18.76 21.60
CA GLU A 365 -2.10 -19.58 21.26
C GLU A 365 -2.39 -20.90 20.51
N ALA A 366 -3.61 -21.44 20.51
CA ALA A 366 -3.88 -22.70 19.79
C ALA A 366 -3.98 -22.54 18.26
N PHE A 367 -4.06 -21.29 17.76
CA PHE A 367 -3.80 -20.99 16.34
C PHE A 367 -2.34 -21.22 15.94
N ASP A 368 -1.43 -21.21 16.91
CA ASP A 368 0.01 -21.30 16.69
C ASP A 368 0.52 -22.75 16.59
N GLU A 369 -0.22 -23.70 17.16
CA GLU A 369 0.13 -25.12 17.16
C GLU A 369 -0.05 -25.82 15.80
N VAL A 370 -0.85 -25.23 14.91
CA VAL A 370 -1.13 -25.75 13.55
C VAL A 370 0.08 -25.53 12.63
N ALA A 371 0.88 -24.47 12.86
CA ALA A 371 2.05 -24.12 12.04
C ALA A 371 3.21 -23.56 12.89
N PRO A 372 3.82 -24.35 13.79
CA PRO A 372 4.80 -23.85 14.77
C PRO A 372 6.14 -23.43 14.14
N VAL A 373 6.43 -23.83 12.90
CA VAL A 373 7.59 -23.31 12.16
C VAL A 373 7.33 -21.88 11.70
N THR A 374 6.08 -21.56 11.33
CA THR A 374 5.65 -20.19 11.03
C THR A 374 5.78 -19.32 12.27
N GLN A 375 5.44 -19.85 13.46
CA GLN A 375 5.66 -19.15 14.72
C GLN A 375 7.14 -19.03 15.09
N HIS A 376 8.00 -20.02 14.82
CA HIS A 376 9.44 -19.90 15.04
C HIS A 376 10.11 -18.91 14.09
N ILE A 377 9.57 -18.74 12.87
CA ILE A 377 9.97 -17.70 11.93
C ILE A 377 9.42 -16.35 12.39
N GLU A 378 8.16 -16.26 12.84
CA GLU A 378 7.56 -15.03 13.36
C GLU A 378 8.20 -14.56 14.67
N LEU A 379 8.60 -15.47 15.56
CA LEU A 379 9.39 -15.21 16.76
C LEU A 379 10.85 -14.87 16.43
N LYS A 380 11.43 -15.41 15.36
CA LYS A 380 12.74 -14.93 14.86
C LYS A 380 12.62 -13.56 14.22
N ASP A 381 11.53 -13.27 13.53
CA ASP A 381 11.23 -11.97 12.95
C ASP A 381 10.85 -10.94 14.04
N GLU A 382 10.29 -11.38 15.17
CA GLU A 382 10.06 -10.57 16.38
C GLU A 382 11.33 -10.42 17.23
N ASP A 383 12.14 -11.46 17.43
CA ASP A 383 13.42 -11.39 18.16
C ASP A 383 14.49 -10.60 17.38
N GLU A 384 14.49 -10.69 16.04
CA GLU A 384 15.32 -9.83 15.18
C GLU A 384 14.87 -8.37 15.28
N LYS A 385 13.56 -8.10 15.47
CA LYS A 385 13.05 -6.76 15.81
C LYS A 385 13.41 -6.32 17.23
N GLU A 386 13.32 -7.20 18.23
CA GLU A 386 13.66 -6.86 19.62
C GLU A 386 15.16 -6.61 19.84
N SER A 387 16.05 -7.21 19.02
CA SER A 387 17.48 -6.90 19.04
C SER A 387 17.84 -5.58 18.34
N GLU A 388 16.92 -5.01 17.55
CA GLU A 388 17.00 -3.66 16.98
C GLU A 388 16.11 -2.63 17.73
N ASP A 389 15.39 -3.04 18.78
CA ASP A 389 14.52 -2.18 19.60
C ASP A 389 15.27 -1.35 20.66
N LEU A 390 16.44 -0.83 20.29
CA LEU A 390 16.96 0.41 20.87
C LEU A 390 16.68 1.62 19.99
N HIS A 391 15.75 1.57 19.03
CA HIS A 391 15.46 2.72 18.14
C HIS A 391 13.96 3.11 18.01
N GLN A 392 13.13 2.86 19.03
CA GLN A 392 11.81 3.51 19.18
C GLN A 392 11.90 5.00 19.59
N MET A 393 12.80 5.77 18.98
CA MET A 393 12.82 7.24 19.06
C MET A 393 13.09 7.86 17.69
N GLY A 394 12.32 7.45 16.67
CA GLY A 394 12.42 8.05 15.34
C GLY A 394 11.39 7.64 14.28
N GLU A 395 10.51 6.66 14.54
CA GLU A 395 9.60 6.14 13.50
C GLU A 395 8.45 7.08 13.13
N ASP A 396 8.10 8.06 13.96
CA ASP A 396 7.03 9.03 13.67
C ASP A 396 7.38 10.06 12.58
N ILE A 397 8.64 10.13 12.12
CA ILE A 397 9.06 11.10 11.07
C ILE A 397 8.95 10.47 9.67
N PHE A 398 9.03 9.15 9.56
CA PHE A 398 9.05 8.46 8.26
C PHE A 398 7.66 8.10 7.72
N THR A 399 6.63 8.10 8.57
CA THR A 399 5.23 7.85 8.17
C THR A 399 4.51 9.10 7.65
N GLN A 400 5.08 10.30 7.84
CA GLN A 400 4.57 11.54 7.22
C GLN A 400 5.29 11.91 5.92
N TYR A 401 6.42 11.29 5.61
CA TYR A 401 7.12 11.53 4.35
C TYR A 401 6.60 10.56 3.29
N ASP A 402 5.44 10.90 2.73
CA ASP A 402 4.82 10.16 1.66
C ASP A 402 5.66 10.25 0.38
N ILE A 403 6.45 9.20 0.14
CA ILE A 403 7.27 9.04 -1.07
C ILE A 403 6.39 9.07 -2.33
N ALA A 404 5.09 8.77 -2.24
CA ALA A 404 4.16 8.87 -3.36
C ALA A 404 3.84 10.33 -3.75
N ASN A 405 3.89 11.27 -2.79
CA ASN A 405 3.76 12.71 -3.08
C ASN A 405 5.01 13.27 -3.78
N ASP A 406 6.21 12.82 -3.40
CA ASP A 406 7.47 13.23 -4.04
C ASP A 406 7.73 12.50 -5.38
N LEU A 407 7.19 11.29 -5.57
CA LEU A 407 7.20 10.56 -6.85
C LEU A 407 6.07 10.97 -7.80
N GLN A 408 5.14 11.84 -7.39
CA GLN A 408 3.91 12.14 -8.12
C GLN A 408 3.20 10.86 -8.60
N CYS A 409 3.04 9.89 -7.70
CA CYS A 409 2.25 8.68 -7.93
C CYS A 409 0.81 8.81 -7.41
N THR A 410 0.35 10.03 -7.12
CA THR A 410 -1.09 10.31 -7.15
C THR A 410 -1.51 10.26 -8.61
N GLY A 411 -2.53 9.47 -8.92
CA GLY A 411 -3.02 9.26 -10.28
C GLY A 411 -3.61 10.51 -10.92
N THR A 412 -2.77 11.50 -11.24
CA THR A 412 -3.02 12.41 -12.35
C THR A 412 -2.77 11.63 -13.63
N ASP A 413 -3.73 11.73 -14.55
CA ASP A 413 -3.77 10.97 -15.80
C ASP A 413 -2.41 10.94 -16.50
N ILE A 414 -1.77 9.77 -16.55
CA ILE A 414 -0.43 9.54 -17.13
C ILE A 414 -0.43 9.79 -18.65
N GLU A 415 -1.62 9.82 -19.27
CA GLU A 415 -1.81 10.35 -20.61
C GLU A 415 -1.32 11.82 -20.72
N GLU A 416 -1.48 12.64 -19.67
CA GLU A 416 -1.02 14.02 -19.65
C GLU A 416 0.51 14.13 -19.56
N GLU A 417 1.22 13.29 -18.79
CA GLU A 417 2.68 13.34 -18.68
C GLU A 417 3.38 12.99 -20.01
N LYS A 418 2.84 12.00 -20.75
CA LYS A 418 3.34 11.60 -22.08
C LYS A 418 2.95 12.58 -23.19
N LEU A 419 1.80 13.25 -23.10
CA LEU A 419 1.39 14.27 -24.08
C LEU A 419 2.04 15.64 -23.84
N ARG A 420 2.18 16.10 -22.58
CA ARG A 420 2.63 17.47 -22.26
C ARG A 420 4.12 17.70 -22.57
N ASN A 421 4.95 16.66 -22.45
CA ASN A 421 6.39 16.79 -22.71
C ASN A 421 6.80 16.45 -24.15
N ARG A 422 5.92 15.94 -25.02
CA ARG A 422 6.31 15.56 -26.40
C ARG A 422 6.16 16.75 -27.34
N LEU A 423 7.27 17.21 -27.92
CA LEU A 423 7.23 18.25 -28.95
C LEU A 423 6.55 17.73 -30.22
N THR A 424 5.78 18.60 -30.86
CA THR A 424 5.25 18.34 -32.20
C THR A 424 6.38 18.08 -33.19
N ASP A 425 6.13 17.29 -34.23
CA ASP A 425 7.17 16.94 -35.20
C ASP A 425 7.74 18.15 -35.94
N THR A 426 6.94 19.21 -36.11
CA THR A 426 7.37 20.48 -36.71
C THR A 426 8.32 21.24 -35.79
N GLU A 427 7.97 21.41 -34.53
CA GLU A 427 8.81 22.06 -33.51
C GLU A 427 10.11 21.30 -33.28
N PHE A 428 10.04 19.97 -33.19
CA PHE A 428 11.21 19.12 -33.04
C PHE A 428 12.16 19.26 -34.24
N ARG A 429 11.66 19.20 -35.48
CA ARG A 429 12.49 19.39 -36.69
C ARG A 429 13.11 20.78 -36.73
N ASN A 430 12.38 21.82 -36.33
CA ASN A 430 12.91 23.18 -36.24
C ASN A 430 14.00 23.29 -35.17
N MET A 431 13.84 22.61 -34.03
CA MET A 431 14.86 22.52 -32.99
C MET A 431 16.13 21.84 -33.51
N CYS A 432 16.02 20.68 -34.17
CA CYS A 432 17.17 19.98 -34.75
C CYS A 432 17.91 20.83 -35.79
N ARG A 433 17.19 21.54 -36.67
CA ARG A 433 17.78 22.41 -37.71
C ARG A 433 18.53 23.62 -37.16
N SER A 434 18.20 24.04 -35.95
CA SER A 434 18.77 25.22 -35.31
C SER A 434 20.04 24.94 -34.49
N LEU A 435 20.46 23.68 -34.40
CA LEU A 435 21.68 23.27 -33.70
C LEU A 435 22.93 23.72 -34.49
N ASN A 436 24.01 24.06 -33.79
CA ASN A 436 25.31 24.28 -34.43
C ASN A 436 25.99 22.95 -34.81
N GLN A 437 27.12 23.05 -35.51
CA GLN A 437 27.92 21.92 -35.96
C GLN A 437 28.34 20.99 -34.81
N LYS A 438 28.88 21.51 -33.71
CA LYS A 438 29.31 20.67 -32.57
C LYS A 438 28.14 20.00 -31.84
N GLN A 439 27.01 20.71 -31.71
CA GLN A 439 25.78 20.19 -31.12
C GLN A 439 25.17 19.09 -31.99
N ILE A 440 25.17 19.25 -33.32
CA ILE A 440 24.62 18.25 -34.23
C ILE A 440 25.51 17.01 -34.31
N GLU A 441 26.84 17.17 -34.24
CA GLU A 441 27.79 16.06 -34.16
C GLU A 441 27.55 15.22 -32.91
N PHE A 442 27.44 15.85 -31.74
CA PHE A 442 27.12 15.15 -30.49
C PHE A 442 25.72 14.51 -30.53
N PHE A 443 24.72 15.20 -31.09
CA PHE A 443 23.37 14.68 -31.25
C PHE A 443 23.35 13.38 -32.07
N TYR A 444 24.00 13.35 -33.24
CA TYR A 444 24.10 12.15 -34.07
C TYR A 444 24.97 11.07 -33.44
N HIS A 445 26.03 11.44 -32.72
CA HIS A 445 26.85 10.49 -31.98
C HIS A 445 26.01 9.71 -30.96
N VAL A 446 25.22 10.42 -30.13
CA VAL A 446 24.31 9.80 -29.16
C VAL A 446 23.27 8.92 -29.85
N LEU A 447 22.64 9.41 -30.92
CA LEU A 447 21.64 8.62 -31.65
C LEU A 447 22.19 7.34 -32.28
N ASN A 448 23.41 7.39 -32.84
CA ASN A 448 24.02 6.23 -33.47
C ASN A 448 24.41 5.18 -32.43
N ILE A 449 25.06 5.59 -31.33
CA ILE A 449 25.41 4.65 -30.27
C ILE A 449 24.16 4.03 -29.66
N SER A 450 23.12 4.82 -29.41
CA SER A 450 21.84 4.33 -28.86
C SER A 450 21.10 3.32 -29.76
N LYS A 451 21.43 3.27 -31.07
CA LYS A 451 20.79 2.38 -32.06
C LYS A 451 21.64 1.19 -32.47
N SER A 452 22.96 1.27 -32.32
CA SER A 452 23.89 0.34 -32.98
C SER A 452 24.78 -0.45 -32.03
N ASP A 453 24.86 -0.07 -30.74
CA ASP A 453 25.72 -0.74 -29.77
C ASP A 453 24.91 -1.16 -28.53
N ASP A 454 24.95 -2.45 -28.20
CA ASP A 454 24.33 -3.01 -26.99
C ASP A 454 25.20 -2.76 -25.74
N LYS A 455 26.35 -2.09 -25.89
CA LYS A 455 27.24 -1.74 -24.78
C LYS A 455 26.79 -0.47 -24.07
N GLN A 456 26.89 -0.49 -22.76
CA GLN A 456 26.67 0.66 -21.91
C GLN A 456 27.61 1.82 -22.30
N PHE A 457 27.05 3.01 -22.54
CA PHE A 457 27.81 4.23 -22.74
C PHE A 457 27.59 5.23 -21.60
N MET A 458 28.67 5.94 -21.25
CA MET A 458 28.68 7.00 -20.23
C MET A 458 29.35 8.24 -20.84
N LEU A 459 28.56 9.29 -21.06
CA LEU A 459 28.99 10.52 -21.74
C LEU A 459 28.91 11.72 -20.80
N PHE A 460 29.91 12.60 -20.85
CA PHE A 460 29.90 13.89 -20.18
C PHE A 460 30.00 15.02 -21.21
N LEU A 461 28.95 15.82 -21.30
CA LEU A 461 28.89 17.02 -22.13
C LEU A 461 29.18 18.27 -21.30
N SER A 462 30.32 18.88 -21.54
CA SER A 462 30.77 20.13 -20.95
C SER A 462 30.59 21.32 -21.89
N GLY A 463 30.68 22.52 -21.34
CA GLY A 463 30.79 23.76 -22.10
C GLY A 463 30.44 24.97 -21.24
N GLY A 464 30.86 26.16 -21.67
CA GLY A 464 30.63 27.39 -20.92
C GLY A 464 29.16 27.77 -20.73
N ALA A 465 28.92 28.83 -19.96
CA ALA A 465 27.58 29.39 -19.82
C ALA A 465 27.06 29.89 -21.18
N GLY A 466 25.83 29.50 -21.53
CA GLY A 466 25.18 30.00 -22.74
C GLY A 466 25.60 29.35 -24.06
N VAL A 467 26.33 28.23 -24.06
CA VAL A 467 26.67 27.45 -25.29
C VAL A 467 25.52 26.55 -25.81
N GLY A 468 24.38 26.55 -25.12
CA GLY A 468 23.18 25.81 -25.55
C GLY A 468 23.08 24.36 -25.05
N LYS A 469 23.78 23.99 -23.96
CA LYS A 469 23.72 22.65 -23.33
C LYS A 469 22.30 22.13 -23.13
N THR A 470 21.49 22.86 -22.35
CA THR A 470 20.08 22.52 -22.06
C THR A 470 19.22 22.36 -23.33
N ARG A 471 19.49 23.13 -24.39
CA ARG A 471 18.78 23.00 -25.67
C ARG A 471 19.12 21.68 -26.36
N LEU A 472 20.39 21.30 -26.35
CA LEU A 472 20.85 20.03 -26.90
C LEU A 472 20.27 18.85 -26.10
N THR A 473 20.24 18.95 -24.77
CA THR A 473 19.62 17.95 -23.87
C THR A 473 18.16 17.71 -24.25
N LYS A 474 17.36 18.78 -24.40
CA LYS A 474 15.96 18.67 -24.85
C LYS A 474 15.85 18.01 -26.22
N CYS A 475 16.71 18.35 -27.16
CA CYS A 475 16.70 17.76 -28.50
C CYS A 475 16.99 16.24 -28.45
N ILE A 476 17.99 15.81 -27.68
CA ILE A 476 18.36 14.39 -27.49
C ILE A 476 17.20 13.64 -26.84
N TYR A 477 16.65 14.16 -25.75
CA TYR A 477 15.52 13.57 -25.04
C TYR A 477 14.33 13.34 -25.98
N GLN A 478 13.96 14.34 -26.77
CA GLN A 478 12.84 14.26 -27.71
C GLN A 478 13.06 13.24 -28.83
N ALA A 479 14.30 13.10 -29.30
CA ALA A 479 14.64 12.13 -30.33
C ALA A 479 14.59 10.69 -29.81
N LEU A 480 15.13 10.47 -28.60
CA LEU A 480 15.22 9.15 -28.00
C LEU A 480 13.88 8.68 -27.42
N ILE A 481 13.08 9.57 -26.83
CA ILE A 481 11.76 9.16 -26.33
C ILE A 481 10.83 8.74 -27.47
N LYS A 482 10.94 9.39 -28.64
CA LYS A 482 10.24 9.00 -29.87
C LYS A 482 10.75 7.69 -30.44
N TYR A 483 11.98 7.28 -30.11
CA TYR A 483 12.58 6.02 -30.57
C TYR A 483 12.22 4.85 -29.63
N TYR A 484 12.32 5.06 -28.31
CA TYR A 484 12.03 4.02 -27.33
C TYR A 484 10.53 3.79 -27.11
N ASN A 485 9.68 4.82 -27.17
CA ASN A 485 8.23 4.67 -26.93
C ASN A 485 7.42 4.32 -28.20
N THR A 486 8.01 3.58 -29.15
CA THR A 486 7.37 3.29 -30.45
C THR A 486 6.58 1.98 -30.47
N THR A 487 6.71 1.15 -29.42
CA THR A 487 6.06 -0.16 -29.35
C THR A 487 4.60 -0.01 -28.90
N GLN A 488 3.66 -0.52 -29.69
CA GLN A 488 2.24 -0.57 -29.31
C GLN A 488 2.05 -1.57 -28.17
N GLY A 489 1.36 -1.16 -27.09
CA GLY A 489 1.01 -2.03 -25.95
C GLY A 489 1.92 -1.92 -24.72
N GLU A 490 2.95 -1.07 -24.73
CA GLU A 490 3.76 -0.80 -23.54
C GLU A 490 2.99 0.01 -22.48
N ASN A 491 3.15 -0.35 -21.22
CA ASN A 491 2.48 0.31 -20.10
C ASN A 491 2.93 1.79 -20.04
N PRO A 492 1.99 2.75 -19.97
CA PRO A 492 2.31 4.16 -19.81
C PRO A 492 3.28 4.46 -18.66
N ASN A 493 3.20 3.67 -17.59
CA ASN A 493 3.87 3.94 -16.32
C ASN A 493 5.35 3.54 -16.32
N GLN A 494 5.80 2.76 -17.30
CA GLN A 494 7.18 2.33 -17.43
C GLN A 494 8.01 3.41 -18.14
N LYS A 495 9.05 3.90 -17.47
CA LYS A 495 9.88 5.01 -17.96
C LYS A 495 11.09 4.47 -18.73
N SER A 496 11.17 4.79 -20.02
CA SER A 496 12.31 4.44 -20.88
C SER A 496 13.51 5.38 -20.72
N ILE A 497 13.26 6.65 -20.36
CA ILE A 497 14.30 7.67 -20.13
C ILE A 497 13.97 8.46 -18.86
N ILE A 498 14.95 8.64 -17.98
CA ILE A 498 14.88 9.58 -16.86
C ILE A 498 15.65 10.85 -17.22
N LEU A 499 15.01 12.00 -17.08
CA LEU A 499 15.63 13.31 -17.17
C LEU A 499 15.66 13.93 -15.78
N ALA A 500 16.84 14.19 -15.24
CA ALA A 500 17.01 14.63 -13.86
C ALA A 500 18.02 15.79 -13.70
N ALA A 501 17.88 16.54 -12.61
CA ALA A 501 18.85 17.57 -12.22
C ALA A 501 19.00 17.65 -10.68
N PRO A 502 20.10 18.19 -10.14
CA PRO A 502 20.31 18.32 -8.69
C PRO A 502 19.33 19.28 -7.99
N THR A 503 18.78 20.28 -8.68
CA THR A 503 17.90 21.31 -8.11
C THR A 503 16.54 21.34 -8.80
N GLY A 504 15.47 21.72 -8.07
CA GLY A 504 14.10 21.79 -8.59
C GLY A 504 13.96 22.72 -9.81
N LYS A 505 14.55 23.91 -9.74
CA LYS A 505 14.59 24.87 -10.85
C LYS A 505 15.28 24.33 -12.11
N ALA A 506 16.41 23.64 -11.96
CA ALA A 506 17.10 23.02 -13.10
C ALA A 506 16.28 21.87 -13.69
N ALA A 507 15.66 21.06 -12.84
CA ALA A 507 14.78 19.97 -13.24
C ALA A 507 13.56 20.48 -14.04
N TYR A 508 12.90 21.52 -13.55
CA TYR A 508 11.79 22.17 -14.28
C TYR A 508 12.23 22.72 -15.64
N LEU A 509 13.39 23.38 -15.72
CA LEU A 509 13.89 23.96 -16.97
C LEU A 509 14.09 22.93 -18.08
N ILE A 510 14.48 21.70 -17.73
CA ILE A 510 14.63 20.59 -18.67
C ILE A 510 13.33 19.78 -18.87
N GLY A 511 12.31 19.98 -18.05
CA GLY A 511 11.09 19.16 -18.04
C GLY A 511 11.32 17.78 -17.41
N GLY A 512 12.17 17.74 -16.37
CA GLY A 512 12.55 16.52 -15.65
C GLY A 512 12.30 16.64 -14.14
N VAL A 513 12.85 15.69 -13.39
CA VAL A 513 12.68 15.57 -11.93
C VAL A 513 13.99 15.85 -11.18
N THR A 514 13.94 16.02 -9.86
CA THR A 514 15.18 16.15 -9.08
C THR A 514 15.88 14.81 -8.91
N LEU A 515 17.20 14.79 -8.75
CA LEU A 515 17.94 13.55 -8.45
C LEU A 515 17.45 12.86 -7.16
N HIS A 516 17.05 13.65 -6.17
CA HIS A 516 16.51 13.13 -4.91
C HIS A 516 15.18 12.42 -5.12
N ALA A 517 14.26 13.02 -5.88
CA ALA A 517 12.98 12.42 -6.22
C ALA A 517 13.13 11.20 -7.16
N ALA A 518 13.96 11.32 -8.20
CA ALA A 518 14.15 10.28 -9.22
C ALA A 518 14.64 8.95 -8.65
N PHE A 519 15.49 9.01 -7.62
CA PHE A 519 16.16 7.83 -7.06
C PHE A 519 15.87 7.61 -5.58
N GLY A 520 14.95 8.34 -4.96
CA GLY A 520 14.63 8.20 -3.53
C GLY A 520 15.82 8.47 -2.61
N VAL A 521 16.58 9.54 -2.88
CA VAL A 521 17.73 9.94 -2.04
C VAL A 521 17.23 10.82 -0.89
N PRO A 522 17.47 10.46 0.38
CA PRO A 522 17.02 11.27 1.51
C PRO A 522 17.82 12.58 1.58
N ALA A 523 17.12 13.72 1.57
CA ALA A 523 17.75 15.05 1.54
C ALA A 523 18.53 15.40 2.84
N ASN A 524 18.19 14.76 3.98
CA ASN A 524 18.58 15.22 5.32
C ASN A 524 19.46 14.25 6.14
N GLN A 525 19.79 13.06 5.63
CA GLN A 525 20.46 12.00 6.43
C GLN A 525 21.95 11.79 6.10
N GLY A 526 22.54 12.70 5.32
CA GLY A 526 23.88 12.51 4.77
C GLY A 526 23.91 11.40 3.72
N PHE A 527 25.02 11.30 2.97
CA PHE A 527 25.14 10.34 1.87
C PHE A 527 25.56 8.93 2.33
N GLN A 528 25.11 8.48 3.49
CA GLN A 528 25.30 7.07 3.88
C GLN A 528 24.27 6.21 3.14
N TYR A 529 24.75 5.21 2.40
CA TYR A 529 23.88 4.34 1.65
C TYR A 529 23.04 3.48 2.58
N ARG A 530 21.72 3.45 2.32
CA ARG A 530 20.76 2.57 2.98
C ARG A 530 19.94 1.85 1.90
N PRO A 531 19.86 0.51 1.95
CA PRO A 531 18.99 -0.25 1.06
C PRO A 531 17.53 0.19 1.18
N LEU A 532 16.77 0.02 0.11
CA LEU A 532 15.34 0.26 0.10
C LEU A 532 14.58 -0.88 0.78
N LYS A 533 13.44 -0.56 1.42
CA LYS A 533 12.47 -1.57 1.86
C LYS A 533 11.96 -2.37 0.66
N HIS A 534 11.63 -3.64 0.87
CA HIS A 534 11.30 -4.59 -0.21
C HIS A 534 10.12 -4.12 -1.09
N GLU A 535 9.09 -3.53 -0.50
CA GLU A 535 7.92 -2.99 -1.22
C GLU A 535 8.29 -1.81 -2.14
N LEU A 536 9.07 -0.86 -1.62
CA LEU A 536 9.53 0.30 -2.37
C LEU A 536 10.48 -0.11 -3.49
N LEU A 537 11.37 -1.07 -3.22
CA LEU A 537 12.27 -1.64 -4.22
C LEU A 537 11.51 -2.30 -5.37
N ASN A 538 10.46 -3.06 -5.07
CA ASN A 538 9.60 -3.67 -6.10
C ASN A 538 8.88 -2.62 -6.94
N THR A 539 8.45 -1.51 -6.33
CA THR A 539 7.84 -0.38 -7.04
C THR A 539 8.83 0.25 -8.03
N PHE A 540 10.05 0.55 -7.58
CA PHE A 540 11.11 1.07 -8.45
C PHE A 540 11.46 0.08 -9.58
N ARG A 541 11.56 -1.22 -9.27
CA ARG A 541 11.84 -2.26 -10.27
C ARG A 541 10.79 -2.30 -11.36
N HIS A 542 9.52 -2.22 -11.00
CA HIS A 542 8.43 -2.21 -11.98
C HIS A 542 8.42 -0.93 -12.82
N GLN A 543 8.60 0.24 -12.19
CA GLN A 543 8.60 1.53 -12.90
C GLN A 543 9.79 1.69 -13.86
N LEU A 544 10.95 1.14 -13.49
CA LEU A 544 12.22 1.29 -14.22
C LEU A 544 12.62 0.04 -15.02
N GLU A 545 11.72 -0.93 -15.17
CA GLU A 545 11.97 -2.19 -15.87
C GLU A 545 12.49 -2.00 -17.30
N HIS A 546 11.98 -0.97 -18.00
CA HIS A 546 12.35 -0.65 -19.39
C HIS A 546 13.29 0.55 -19.51
N LEU A 547 13.88 1.00 -18.40
CA LEU A 547 14.79 2.15 -18.41
C LEU A 547 16.01 1.86 -19.29
N GLN A 548 16.27 2.72 -20.27
CA GLN A 548 17.41 2.60 -21.20
C GLN A 548 18.48 3.68 -20.96
N LEU A 549 18.07 4.86 -20.47
CA LEU A 549 18.94 6.03 -20.38
C LEU A 549 18.59 6.94 -19.21
N ILE A 550 19.61 7.41 -18.50
CA ILE A 550 19.52 8.48 -17.50
C ILE A 550 20.28 9.70 -18.01
N ILE A 551 19.62 10.86 -18.02
CA ILE A 551 20.19 12.15 -18.37
C ILE A 551 20.23 13.03 -17.13
N ILE A 552 21.42 13.51 -16.75
CA ILE A 552 21.61 14.39 -15.58
C ILE A 552 22.12 15.75 -16.05
N ASP A 553 21.31 16.81 -15.94
CA ASP A 553 21.74 18.19 -16.20
C ASP A 553 22.30 18.85 -14.93
N GLU A 554 23.10 19.90 -15.09
CA GLU A 554 23.80 20.63 -14.01
C GLU A 554 24.66 19.73 -13.09
N ILE A 555 25.42 18.80 -13.69
CA ILE A 555 26.26 17.84 -12.95
C ILE A 555 27.32 18.48 -12.03
N SER A 556 27.64 19.77 -12.21
CA SER A 556 28.57 20.52 -11.34
C SER A 556 28.13 20.57 -9.87
N MET A 557 26.81 20.55 -9.64
CA MET A 557 26.23 20.53 -8.30
C MET A 557 26.10 19.12 -7.72
N CYS A 558 26.33 18.08 -8.51
CA CYS A 558 26.37 16.69 -8.05
C CYS A 558 27.78 16.35 -7.55
N GLY A 559 27.91 16.07 -6.25
CA GLY A 559 29.18 15.67 -5.67
C GLY A 559 29.45 14.16 -5.80
N SER A 560 30.66 13.77 -5.38
CA SER A 560 31.14 12.39 -5.48
C SER A 560 30.28 11.40 -4.68
N LYS A 561 29.81 11.80 -3.49
CA LYS A 561 29.01 10.92 -2.64
C LYS A 561 27.60 10.73 -3.18
N LEU A 562 26.94 11.81 -3.61
CA LEU A 562 25.62 11.71 -4.25
C LEU A 562 25.68 10.83 -5.52
N PHE A 563 26.74 10.99 -6.32
CA PHE A 563 26.91 10.20 -7.54
C PHE A 563 27.14 8.72 -7.25
N CYS A 564 27.94 8.39 -6.22
CA CYS A 564 28.13 7.02 -5.76
C CYS A 564 26.83 6.41 -5.22
N PHE A 565 26.05 7.18 -4.46
CA PHE A 565 24.75 6.76 -3.96
C PHE A 565 23.81 6.38 -5.11
N ILE A 566 23.71 7.21 -6.15
CA ILE A 566 22.90 6.92 -7.34
C ILE A 566 23.39 5.65 -8.04
N ASN A 567 24.71 5.46 -8.17
CA ASN A 567 25.28 4.24 -8.73
C ASN A 567 24.85 2.99 -7.96
N GLN A 568 24.98 3.00 -6.62
CA GLN A 568 24.58 1.88 -5.76
C GLN A 568 23.06 1.63 -5.82
N ARG A 569 22.26 2.71 -5.79
CA ARG A 569 20.79 2.62 -5.88
C ARG A 569 20.34 1.99 -7.19
N MET A 570 20.98 2.34 -8.30
CA MET A 570 20.67 1.72 -9.60
C MET A 570 21.11 0.25 -9.66
N GLN A 571 22.22 -0.12 -9.03
CA GLN A 571 22.64 -1.53 -8.93
C GLN A 571 21.63 -2.36 -8.12
N GLU A 572 21.09 -1.80 -7.04
CA GLU A 572 20.05 -2.41 -6.22
C GLU A 572 18.73 -2.58 -6.98
N ILE A 573 18.26 -1.52 -7.65
CA ILE A 573 17.02 -1.53 -8.44
C ILE A 573 17.14 -2.55 -9.57
N MET A 574 18.17 -2.45 -10.42
CA MET A 574 18.32 -3.32 -11.58
C MET A 574 18.76 -4.76 -11.22
N GLY A 575 19.26 -4.98 -10.01
CA GLY A 575 19.82 -6.28 -9.59
C GLY A 575 21.11 -6.66 -10.31
N VAL A 576 21.85 -5.67 -10.83
CA VAL A 576 23.06 -5.87 -11.65
C VAL A 576 24.22 -5.07 -11.07
N SER A 577 25.37 -5.72 -10.87
CA SER A 577 26.58 -5.11 -10.26
C SER A 577 27.40 -4.20 -11.18
N LYS A 578 27.03 -4.10 -12.47
CA LYS A 578 27.66 -3.14 -13.42
C LYS A 578 27.44 -1.70 -12.94
N PRO A 579 28.30 -0.73 -13.31
CA PRO A 579 28.06 0.67 -13.00
C PRO A 579 26.63 1.08 -13.39
N PHE A 580 25.90 1.68 -12.45
CA PHE A 580 24.52 2.11 -12.59
C PHE A 580 23.56 1.01 -13.08
N GLY A 581 23.79 -0.25 -12.69
CA GLY A 581 22.95 -1.37 -13.12
C GLY A 581 23.07 -1.70 -14.62
N GLY A 582 24.06 -1.14 -15.32
CA GLY A 582 24.23 -1.29 -16.77
C GLY A 582 23.46 -0.28 -17.62
N ILE A 583 22.77 0.69 -17.00
CA ILE A 583 22.00 1.73 -17.70
C ILE A 583 22.91 2.78 -18.34
N ASN A 584 22.56 3.27 -19.53
CA ASN A 584 23.31 4.32 -20.22
C ASN A 584 23.17 5.66 -19.47
N ILE A 585 24.24 6.46 -19.47
CA ILE A 585 24.24 7.75 -18.76
C ILE A 585 24.78 8.87 -19.63
N ILE A 586 24.07 10.00 -19.65
CA ILE A 586 24.56 11.26 -20.20
C ILE A 586 24.51 12.31 -19.09
N THR A 587 25.66 12.87 -18.74
CA THR A 587 25.78 13.96 -17.78
C THR A 587 26.10 15.26 -18.53
N ILE A 588 25.46 16.35 -18.14
CA ILE A 588 25.62 17.65 -18.76
C ILE A 588 25.89 18.68 -17.67
N GLY A 589 26.81 19.60 -17.91
CA GLY A 589 27.04 20.71 -16.98
C GLY A 589 28.34 21.46 -17.25
N ASP A 590 28.74 22.31 -16.31
CA ASP A 590 29.99 23.06 -16.38
C ASP A 590 30.68 23.03 -15.01
N LEU A 591 31.77 22.27 -14.91
CA LEU A 591 32.50 22.08 -13.66
C LEU A 591 33.21 23.36 -13.16
N PHE A 592 33.28 24.41 -13.98
CA PHE A 592 33.77 25.74 -13.56
C PHE A 592 32.70 26.58 -12.83
N GLN A 593 31.46 26.11 -12.75
CA GLN A 593 30.38 26.80 -12.03
C GLN A 593 30.42 26.48 -10.52
N LEU A 594 29.26 26.51 -9.86
CA LEU A 594 29.14 26.26 -8.44
C LEU A 594 29.56 24.83 -8.10
N ARG A 595 30.36 24.72 -7.04
CA ARG A 595 30.75 23.43 -6.46
C ARG A 595 29.55 22.75 -5.78
N PRO A 596 29.59 21.42 -5.59
CA PRO A 596 28.62 20.71 -4.77
C PRO A 596 28.55 21.30 -3.35
N VAL A 597 27.35 21.39 -2.79
CA VAL A 597 27.14 21.87 -1.41
C VAL A 597 27.39 20.72 -0.46
N MET A 598 28.27 20.90 0.53
CA MET A 598 28.61 19.89 1.56
C MET A 598 29.11 18.54 1.01
N ASP A 599 29.54 18.49 -0.25
CA ASP A 599 30.11 17.31 -0.89
C ASP A 599 31.41 17.67 -1.64
N SER A 600 32.23 16.66 -1.97
CA SER A 600 33.43 16.82 -2.77
C SER A 600 33.10 16.82 -4.27
N TRP A 601 33.96 17.45 -5.07
CA TRP A 601 33.84 17.41 -6.54
C TRP A 601 33.69 15.98 -7.05
N ILE A 602 32.87 15.78 -8.09
CA ILE A 602 32.58 14.47 -8.67
C ILE A 602 33.83 13.66 -9.07
N PHE A 603 34.92 14.34 -9.44
CA PHE A 603 36.20 13.73 -9.82
C PHE A 603 37.15 13.45 -8.63
N LYS A 604 36.79 13.86 -7.40
CA LYS A 604 37.52 13.50 -6.19
C LYS A 604 37.02 12.15 -5.66
N GLN A 605 37.92 11.40 -5.03
CA GLN A 605 37.51 10.18 -4.36
C GLN A 605 36.61 10.52 -3.16
N PRO A 606 35.54 9.75 -2.92
CA PRO A 606 34.75 9.90 -1.71
C PRO A 606 35.66 9.61 -0.51
N SER A 607 35.71 10.51 0.45
CA SER A 607 36.46 10.32 1.69
C SER A 607 35.55 9.63 2.71
N GLY A 608 35.65 8.31 2.82
CA GLY A 608 34.98 7.46 3.80
C GLY A 608 35.49 6.02 3.73
N ASN A 609 35.75 5.40 4.89
CA ASN A 609 36.16 4.00 5.15
C ASN A 609 37.25 3.32 4.28
N SER A 610 38.09 2.52 4.94
CA SER A 610 39.30 1.88 4.39
C SER A 610 39.09 0.96 3.18
N THR A 611 37.85 0.53 2.91
CA THR A 611 37.46 -0.30 1.76
C THR A 611 37.13 0.51 0.49
N GLU A 612 36.69 1.77 0.59
CA GLU A 612 36.39 2.63 -0.58
C GLU A 612 37.66 3.23 -1.21
N ILE A 613 38.76 3.26 -0.46
CA ILE A 613 40.07 3.77 -0.91
C ILE A 613 40.65 2.93 -2.07
N LEU A 614 40.25 1.65 -2.17
CA LEU A 614 40.68 0.73 -3.22
C LEU A 614 39.82 0.82 -4.50
N SER A 615 38.59 1.34 -4.41
CA SER A 615 37.74 1.53 -5.58
C SER A 615 38.11 2.81 -6.32
N GLN A 616 38.40 2.68 -7.61
CA GLN A 616 38.65 3.82 -8.49
C GLN A 616 37.33 4.57 -8.78
N ASN A 617 37.42 5.89 -8.97
CA ASN A 617 36.25 6.74 -9.18
C ASN A 617 35.62 6.45 -10.56
N VAL A 618 34.38 5.94 -10.56
CA VAL A 618 33.60 5.57 -11.76
C VAL A 618 33.56 6.70 -12.81
N TRP A 619 33.47 7.96 -12.38
CA TRP A 619 33.48 9.12 -13.27
C TRP A 619 34.78 9.20 -14.09
N LYS A 620 35.93 9.01 -13.44
CA LYS A 620 37.25 9.15 -14.09
C LYS A 620 37.56 8.05 -15.08
N GLU A 621 37.09 6.84 -14.82
CA GLU A 621 37.39 5.69 -15.68
C GLU A 621 36.44 5.55 -16.87
N LYS A 622 35.16 5.85 -16.67
CA LYS A 622 34.11 5.39 -17.58
C LYS A 622 33.50 6.48 -18.45
N PHE A 623 33.59 7.75 -18.06
CA PHE A 623 32.94 8.84 -18.80
C PHE A 623 33.78 9.36 -19.95
N MET A 624 33.19 9.40 -21.15
CA MET A 624 33.77 10.04 -22.33
C MET A 624 33.41 11.52 -22.37
N PHE A 625 34.41 12.38 -22.55
CA PHE A 625 34.29 13.84 -22.50
C PHE A 625 34.00 14.46 -23.87
N TYR A 626 33.03 15.37 -23.91
CA TYR A 626 32.69 16.21 -25.06
C TYR A 626 32.53 17.67 -24.63
N GLU A 627 33.02 18.62 -25.43
CA GLU A 627 32.96 20.06 -25.09
C GLU A 627 32.30 20.90 -26.18
N LEU A 628 31.32 21.70 -25.78
CA LEU A 628 30.72 22.76 -26.60
C LEU A 628 31.43 24.10 -26.37
N THR A 629 31.97 24.67 -27.43
CA THR A 629 32.73 25.92 -27.39
C THR A 629 31.96 27.14 -27.88
N ASP A 630 30.94 26.95 -28.72
CA ASP A 630 30.29 28.04 -29.43
C ASP A 630 29.22 28.72 -28.58
N ILE A 631 29.44 29.99 -28.24
CA ILE A 631 28.53 30.77 -27.39
C ILE A 631 27.26 31.14 -28.17
N MET A 632 26.10 30.79 -27.59
CA MET A 632 24.80 30.96 -28.23
C MET A 632 23.94 32.07 -27.61
N ARG A 633 24.10 32.35 -26.31
CA ARG A 633 23.24 33.27 -25.56
C ARG A 633 23.60 34.75 -25.77
N GLN A 634 24.90 35.09 -25.77
CA GLN A 634 25.39 36.46 -25.94
C GLN A 634 25.93 36.75 -27.35
N LYS A 635 25.37 36.14 -28.41
CA LYS A 635 25.89 36.29 -29.78
C LYS A 635 26.03 37.75 -30.26
N ASN A 636 25.18 38.64 -29.76
CA ASN A 636 25.15 40.05 -30.16
C ASN A 636 26.16 40.91 -29.37
N ASP A 637 26.78 40.39 -28.30
CA ASP A 637 27.80 41.09 -27.50
C ASP A 637 29.00 40.16 -27.30
N LYS A 638 29.80 40.03 -28.36
CA LYS A 638 30.98 39.17 -28.39
C LYS A 638 32.02 39.58 -27.34
N THR A 639 32.19 40.89 -27.14
CA THR A 639 33.09 41.46 -26.13
C THR A 639 32.75 40.99 -24.73
N PHE A 640 31.48 41.06 -24.34
CA PHE A 640 31.05 40.60 -23.01
C PHE A 640 31.16 39.08 -22.87
N ALA A 641 30.85 38.33 -23.93
CA ALA A 641 30.97 36.88 -23.94
C ALA A 641 32.41 36.39 -23.73
N GLU A 642 33.39 37.04 -24.37
CA GLU A 642 34.82 36.75 -24.20
C GLU A 642 35.30 37.06 -22.78
N ILE A 643 34.84 38.17 -22.19
CA ILE A 643 35.13 38.52 -20.78
C ILE A 643 34.64 37.42 -19.84
N LEU A 644 33.40 36.95 -20.03
CA LEU A 644 32.81 35.89 -19.19
C LEU A 644 33.58 34.57 -19.30
N ASN A 645 34.08 34.21 -20.48
CA ASN A 645 34.91 33.01 -20.67
C ASN A 645 36.27 33.15 -19.97
N ARG A 646 36.91 34.31 -20.02
CA ARG A 646 38.16 34.56 -19.27
C ARG A 646 37.92 34.46 -17.77
N ILE A 647 36.82 35.02 -17.27
CA ILE A 647 36.44 34.94 -15.85
C ILE A 647 36.16 33.49 -15.43
N ARG A 648 35.48 32.70 -16.28
CA ARG A 648 35.22 31.27 -16.04
C ARG A 648 36.50 30.49 -15.75
N GLU A 649 37.59 30.79 -16.46
CA GLU A 649 38.89 30.14 -16.28
C GLU A 649 39.80 30.81 -15.23
N GLY A 650 39.42 32.00 -14.74
CA GLY A 650 40.25 32.81 -13.85
C GLY A 650 41.37 33.59 -14.57
N ASN A 651 41.24 33.78 -15.89
CA ASN A 651 42.21 34.42 -16.79
C ASN A 651 41.82 35.87 -17.15
N GLN A 652 41.06 36.57 -16.30
CA GLN A 652 40.60 37.95 -16.57
C GLN A 652 41.75 38.96 -16.61
N THR A 653 41.69 39.90 -17.55
CA THR A 653 42.69 40.98 -17.69
C THR A 653 42.29 42.24 -16.90
N VAL A 654 43.20 43.20 -16.80
CA VAL A 654 42.92 44.49 -16.15
C VAL A 654 41.86 45.29 -16.94
N GLU A 655 41.88 45.18 -18.27
CA GLU A 655 40.88 45.78 -19.15
C GLU A 655 39.49 45.19 -18.90
N ASP A 656 39.39 43.88 -18.68
CA ASP A 656 38.12 43.22 -18.36
C ASP A 656 37.53 43.76 -17.06
N VAL A 657 38.37 43.90 -16.03
CA VAL A 657 37.96 44.46 -14.74
C VAL A 657 37.51 45.91 -14.89
N ASN A 658 38.23 46.71 -15.67
CA ASN A 658 37.84 48.09 -15.94
C ASN A 658 36.52 48.17 -16.72
N PHE A 659 36.30 47.30 -17.70
CA PHE A 659 35.04 47.20 -18.42
C PHE A 659 33.88 46.86 -17.46
N LEU A 660 34.04 45.88 -16.57
CA LEU A 660 33.01 45.53 -15.59
C LEU A 660 32.73 46.66 -14.59
N LYS A 661 33.77 47.42 -14.19
CA LYS A 661 33.61 48.60 -13.33
C LYS A 661 32.75 49.68 -13.97
N THR A 662 32.73 49.81 -15.30
CA THR A 662 31.81 50.75 -15.99
C THR A 662 30.34 50.40 -15.81
N ARG A 663 30.02 49.15 -15.43
CA ARG A 663 28.65 48.67 -15.22
C ARG A 663 28.21 48.75 -13.76
N VAL A 664 29.02 49.33 -12.88
CA VAL A 664 28.66 49.55 -11.47
C VAL A 664 27.69 50.71 -11.39
N ILE A 665 26.46 50.43 -10.96
CA ILE A 665 25.42 51.42 -10.70
C ILE A 665 25.46 51.75 -9.20
N GLN A 666 25.53 53.04 -8.85
CA GLN A 666 25.47 53.47 -7.46
C GLN A 666 24.03 53.34 -6.92
N SER A 667 23.90 52.91 -5.65
CA SER A 667 22.62 52.69 -4.98
C SER A 667 21.75 53.93 -4.82
N ASP A 668 22.35 55.11 -4.96
CA ASP A 668 21.74 56.40 -4.60
C ASP A 668 21.07 57.07 -5.81
N ILE A 669 21.10 56.41 -6.98
CA ILE A 669 20.50 56.91 -8.21
C ILE A 669 19.00 56.54 -8.23
N PRO A 670 18.08 57.45 -8.59
CA PRO A 670 16.63 57.17 -8.65
C PRO A 670 16.25 56.01 -9.58
N GLU A 671 17.08 55.72 -10.58
CA GLU A 671 16.90 54.65 -11.57
C GLU A 671 17.53 53.31 -11.13
N TYR A 672 17.94 53.16 -9.87
CA TYR A 672 18.45 51.89 -9.37
C TYR A 672 17.38 50.79 -9.54
N PRO A 673 17.69 49.66 -10.19
CA PRO A 673 16.71 48.66 -10.55
C PRO A 673 16.33 47.80 -9.33
N THR A 674 15.62 48.38 -8.37
CA THR A 674 15.13 47.69 -7.15
C THR A 674 14.27 46.47 -7.47
N PHE A 675 13.57 46.49 -8.61
CA PHE A 675 12.76 45.37 -9.10
C PHE A 675 13.57 44.19 -9.68
N ALA A 676 14.87 44.38 -9.97
CA ALA A 676 15.71 43.32 -10.50
C ALA A 676 16.16 42.33 -9.40
N THR A 677 16.49 41.10 -9.79
CA THR A 677 17.07 40.11 -8.87
C THR A 677 18.47 40.54 -8.46
N HIS A 678 18.70 40.69 -7.16
CA HIS A 678 20.03 40.98 -6.60
C HIS A 678 20.67 39.68 -6.14
N LEU A 679 21.86 39.38 -6.68
CA LEU A 679 22.66 38.23 -6.27
C LEU A 679 23.71 38.68 -5.25
N LEU A 680 23.70 38.08 -4.07
CA LEU A 680 24.61 38.40 -2.96
C LEU A 680 25.35 37.15 -2.53
N TYR A 681 26.53 37.33 -1.92
CA TYR A 681 27.42 36.21 -1.58
C TYR A 681 26.97 35.41 -0.33
N HIS A 682 26.41 36.09 0.68
CA HIS A 682 25.98 35.45 1.93
C HIS A 682 24.47 35.53 2.11
N ASN A 683 23.84 34.45 2.58
CA ASN A 683 22.41 34.42 2.93
C ASN A 683 22.04 35.54 3.92
N LYS A 684 22.89 35.80 4.93
CA LYS A 684 22.69 36.92 5.87
C LYS A 684 22.55 38.27 5.18
N SER A 685 23.32 38.52 4.11
CA SER A 685 23.23 39.75 3.32
C SER A 685 21.95 39.79 2.48
N VAL A 686 21.52 38.65 1.94
CA VAL A 686 20.24 38.49 1.25
C VAL A 686 19.08 38.81 2.19
N ASP A 687 19.09 38.25 3.40
CA ASP A 687 18.05 38.47 4.40
C ASP A 687 17.99 39.93 4.83
N MET A 688 19.14 40.58 5.06
CA MET A 688 19.19 42.00 5.39
C MET A 688 18.59 42.87 4.28
N TYR A 689 18.94 42.59 3.02
CA TYR A 689 18.41 43.34 1.87
C TYR A 689 16.91 43.12 1.70
N ASN A 690 16.44 41.87 1.77
CA ASN A 690 15.02 41.53 1.65
C ASN A 690 14.20 42.11 2.81
N ASN A 691 14.72 42.09 4.04
CA ASN A 691 14.07 42.69 5.20
C ASN A 691 13.98 44.22 5.08
N LYS A 692 15.00 44.88 4.50
CA LYS A 692 14.93 46.31 4.20
C LYS A 692 13.79 46.62 3.23
N LEU A 693 13.69 45.88 2.12
CA LEU A 693 12.60 46.03 1.15
C LEU A 693 11.22 45.74 1.76
N TYR A 694 11.12 44.70 2.60
CA TYR A 694 9.91 44.40 3.36
C TYR A 694 9.50 45.58 4.25
N ASN A 695 10.44 46.18 4.98
CA ASN A 695 10.17 47.32 5.86
C ASN A 695 9.74 48.58 5.08
N GLU A 696 10.33 48.84 3.92
CA GLU A 696 10.03 50.00 3.06
C GLU A 696 8.70 49.87 2.30
N CYS A 697 8.19 48.65 2.09
CA CYS A 697 6.92 48.42 1.43
C CYS A 697 5.75 49.11 2.18
N LYS A 698 4.77 49.69 1.47
CA LYS A 698 3.61 50.37 2.10
C LYS A 698 2.31 49.59 1.98
N ASN A 699 2.31 48.50 1.23
CA ASN A 699 1.13 47.68 0.97
C ASN A 699 0.77 46.85 2.21
N HIS A 700 -0.35 46.13 2.15
CA HIS A 700 -0.77 45.20 3.20
C HIS A 700 0.33 44.17 3.51
N LYS A 701 0.73 44.07 4.79
CA LYS A 701 1.81 43.23 5.30
C LYS A 701 1.31 42.29 6.39
N VAL A 702 1.82 41.06 6.39
CA VAL A 702 1.56 40.07 7.43
C VAL A 702 2.88 39.37 7.80
N ILE A 703 3.03 39.06 9.08
CA ILE A 703 4.14 38.22 9.57
C ILE A 703 3.55 36.85 9.90
N VAL A 704 4.04 35.83 9.20
CA VAL A 704 3.69 34.43 9.44
C VAL A 704 4.73 33.83 10.38
N LYS A 705 4.29 33.26 11.50
CA LYS A 705 5.16 32.58 12.46
C LYS A 705 5.11 31.07 12.23
N CYS A 706 6.25 30.41 12.28
CA CYS A 706 6.34 28.95 12.22
C CYS A 706 5.66 28.33 13.45
N ARG A 707 5.09 27.13 13.28
CA ARG A 707 4.49 26.34 14.36
C ARG A 707 5.18 24.97 14.42
N ASP A 708 6.11 24.84 15.35
CA ASP A 708 6.87 23.60 15.53
C ASP A 708 6.16 22.67 16.51
N ILE A 709 5.86 21.45 16.05
CA ILE A 709 5.21 20.38 16.83
C ILE A 709 6.19 19.23 16.95
N VAL A 710 6.44 18.76 18.18
CA VAL A 710 7.25 17.57 18.46
C VAL A 710 6.29 16.45 18.82
N ILE A 711 6.29 15.40 18.00
CA ILE A 711 5.43 14.21 18.14
C ILE A 711 6.18 13.15 18.96
N GLY A 712 5.45 12.39 19.80
CA GLY A 712 6.00 11.36 20.69
C GLY A 712 5.78 11.61 22.20
N ASP A 713 5.82 10.52 22.98
CA ASP A 713 5.73 10.51 24.45
C ASP A 713 7.08 10.90 25.09
N ILE A 714 7.45 12.16 24.88
CA ILE A 714 8.68 12.77 25.41
C ILE A 714 8.31 13.83 26.45
N SER A 715 9.12 13.97 27.51
CA SER A 715 8.91 14.96 28.57
C SER A 715 8.85 16.40 28.03
N ALA A 716 8.12 17.30 28.71
CA ALA A 716 7.96 18.68 28.28
C ALA A 716 9.30 19.45 28.21
N GLU A 717 10.24 19.14 29.10
CA GLU A 717 11.58 19.73 29.12
C GLU A 717 12.40 19.29 27.90
N THR A 718 12.34 18.00 27.54
CA THR A 718 13.02 17.47 26.35
C THR A 718 12.40 18.02 25.06
N LYS A 719 11.08 18.25 25.02
CA LYS A 719 10.40 18.90 23.89
C LYS A 719 10.89 20.34 23.67
N GLU A 720 11.09 21.11 24.75
CA GLU A 720 11.66 22.46 24.68
C GLU A 720 13.13 22.43 24.24
N GLU A 721 13.94 21.49 24.73
CA GLU A 721 15.32 21.33 24.28
C GLU A 721 15.43 20.97 22.79
N ILE A 722 14.56 20.09 22.28
CA ILE A 722 14.53 19.70 20.86
C ILE A 722 14.16 20.91 19.99
N LYS A 723 13.14 21.69 20.39
CA LYS A 723 12.76 22.93 19.71
C LYS A 723 13.85 24.01 19.78
N GLY A 724 14.62 24.05 20.87
CA GLY A 724 15.76 24.94 21.04
C GLY A 724 17.00 24.55 20.22
N LYS A 725 17.18 23.25 19.94
CA LYS A 725 18.26 22.69 19.11
C LYS A 725 17.95 22.70 17.62
N ALA A 726 16.66 22.76 17.24
CA ALA A 726 16.24 22.97 15.85
C ALA A 726 16.88 24.27 15.34
N LYS A 727 17.64 24.17 14.24
CA LYS A 727 18.34 25.33 13.66
C LYS A 727 17.31 26.37 13.22
N ASP A 728 17.67 27.66 13.27
CA ASP A 728 16.82 28.76 12.77
C ASP A 728 16.41 28.61 11.29
N PHE A 729 17.08 27.72 10.56
CA PHE A 729 16.81 27.31 9.18
C PHE A 729 16.87 25.78 9.08
N GLU A 730 15.70 25.14 9.07
CA GLU A 730 15.54 23.72 8.76
C GLU A 730 14.60 23.64 7.54
N MET A 731 14.92 22.81 6.54
CA MET A 731 14.17 22.71 5.27
C MET A 731 14.03 24.02 4.47
N GLY A 732 14.85 25.03 4.73
CA GLY A 732 14.81 26.31 4.02
C GLY A 732 13.68 27.26 4.46
N LEU A 733 12.99 26.96 5.58
CA LEU A 733 11.94 27.81 6.13
C LEU A 733 12.46 28.58 7.35
N SER A 734 12.17 29.88 7.38
CA SER A 734 12.52 30.76 8.50
C SER A 734 11.46 30.66 9.60
N LYS A 735 11.88 30.78 10.88
CA LYS A 735 10.98 30.86 12.05
C LYS A 735 9.89 31.92 11.90
N THR A 736 10.19 33.01 11.18
CA THR A 736 9.24 34.06 10.84
C THR A 736 9.44 34.50 9.41
N ILE A 737 8.34 34.61 8.65
CA ILE A 737 8.35 35.08 7.26
C ILE A 737 7.46 36.31 7.17
N GLY A 738 8.04 37.44 6.75
CA GLY A 738 7.30 38.66 6.43
C GLY A 738 6.85 38.63 4.97
N ILE A 739 5.54 38.76 4.73
CA ILE A 739 4.94 38.81 3.40
C ILE A 739 4.18 40.12 3.20
N ALA A 740 4.25 40.69 2.00
CA ALA A 740 3.50 41.89 1.65
C ALA A 740 2.95 41.82 0.22
N VAL A 741 1.76 42.39 0.01
CA VAL A 741 1.16 42.46 -1.33
C VAL A 741 2.08 43.21 -2.29
N GLY A 742 2.31 42.63 -3.47
CA GLY A 742 3.19 43.15 -4.51
C GLY A 742 4.67 42.82 -4.33
N MET A 743 5.07 42.17 -3.23
CA MET A 743 6.45 41.70 -3.08
C MET A 743 6.73 40.47 -3.92
N ARG A 744 7.97 40.39 -4.40
CA ARG A 744 8.50 39.21 -5.08
C ARG A 744 8.87 38.14 -4.05
N THR A 745 8.50 36.91 -4.34
CA THR A 745 8.77 35.73 -3.50
C THR A 745 9.33 34.60 -4.34
N GLU A 746 9.94 33.61 -3.69
CA GLU A 746 10.43 32.39 -4.31
C GLU A 746 9.98 31.21 -3.45
N LEU A 747 9.51 30.13 -4.09
CA LEU A 747 9.20 28.89 -3.39
C LEU A 747 10.50 28.23 -2.91
N THR A 748 10.51 27.74 -1.68
CA THR A 748 11.67 27.07 -1.06
C THR A 748 11.55 25.55 -1.05
N VAL A 749 10.36 25.03 -1.39
CA VAL A 749 10.03 23.61 -1.45
C VAL A 749 9.46 23.28 -2.82
N ASN A 750 9.63 22.03 -3.25
CA ASN A 750 8.93 21.54 -4.43
C ASN A 750 7.51 21.17 -4.00
N ILE A 751 6.50 21.78 -4.63
CA ILE A 751 5.08 21.45 -4.42
C ILE A 751 4.61 20.62 -5.61
N ASP A 752 4.83 21.13 -6.82
CA ASP A 752 4.51 20.45 -8.06
C ASP A 752 5.54 20.80 -9.13
N LEU A 753 6.28 19.78 -9.60
CA LEU A 753 7.27 19.94 -10.65
C LEU A 753 6.66 20.23 -12.02
N PHE A 754 5.45 19.73 -12.33
CA PHE A 754 4.82 19.88 -13.64
C PHE A 754 4.17 21.25 -13.80
N ASP A 755 3.51 21.74 -12.75
CA ASP A 755 2.94 23.09 -12.73
C ASP A 755 4.01 24.18 -12.53
N GLY A 756 5.27 23.78 -12.36
CA GLY A 756 6.40 24.70 -12.16
C GLY A 756 6.44 25.34 -10.78
N LEU A 757 5.68 24.78 -9.83
CA LEU A 757 5.70 25.13 -8.41
C LEU A 757 6.88 24.43 -7.71
N VAL A 758 8.09 24.77 -8.15
CA VAL A 758 9.34 24.14 -7.71
C VAL A 758 10.13 25.04 -6.76
N ASN A 759 11.02 24.45 -5.98
CA ASN A 759 12.03 25.20 -5.24
C ASN A 759 12.84 26.07 -6.22
N GLY A 760 12.79 27.38 -6.03
CA GLY A 760 13.38 28.38 -6.91
C GLY A 760 12.40 29.03 -7.90
N ALA A 761 11.11 28.71 -7.84
CA ALA A 761 10.07 29.34 -8.66
C ALA A 761 9.73 30.71 -8.09
N ALA A 762 9.95 31.76 -8.90
CA ALA A 762 9.72 33.14 -8.50
C ALA A 762 8.29 33.57 -8.81
N GLY A 763 7.64 34.26 -7.85
CA GLY A 763 6.29 34.78 -7.98
C GLY A 763 6.14 36.18 -7.38
N PHE A 764 4.92 36.71 -7.43
CA PHE A 764 4.54 37.96 -6.77
C PHE A 764 3.31 37.70 -5.91
N ILE A 765 3.32 38.20 -4.67
CA ILE A 765 2.15 38.13 -3.79
C ILE A 765 1.07 39.05 -4.38
N LYS A 766 -0.07 38.48 -4.79
CA LYS A 766 -1.20 39.23 -5.33
C LYS A 766 -2.16 39.71 -4.25
N ASP A 767 -2.45 38.84 -3.28
CA ASP A 767 -3.33 39.13 -2.17
C ASP A 767 -2.95 38.28 -0.95
N ILE A 768 -3.46 38.63 0.22
CA ILE A 768 -3.25 37.90 1.48
C ILE A 768 -4.60 37.73 2.17
N GLU A 769 -5.05 36.48 2.32
CA GLU A 769 -6.27 36.15 3.02
C GLU A 769 -5.94 35.28 4.25
N CYS A 770 -6.42 35.70 5.43
CA CYS A 770 -6.38 34.87 6.62
C CYS A 770 -7.65 34.02 6.67
N VAL A 771 -7.54 32.77 6.24
CA VAL A 771 -8.59 31.78 6.48
C VAL A 771 -8.51 31.40 7.95
N CYS A 772 -9.40 31.97 8.78
CA CYS A 772 -9.63 31.43 10.11
C CYS A 772 -10.20 30.02 9.92
N SER A 773 -9.39 29.00 10.12
CA SER A 773 -9.91 27.68 10.41
C SER A 773 -10.80 27.82 11.65
N GLN A 774 -12.12 27.76 11.46
CA GLN A 774 -13.07 27.61 12.55
C GLN A 774 -12.62 26.41 13.40
N PRO A 775 -12.42 26.56 14.71
CA PRO A 775 -12.49 25.43 15.60
C PRO A 775 -13.97 25.26 15.93
N ASP A 776 -14.75 24.62 15.06
CA ASP A 776 -16.02 24.00 15.42
C ASP A 776 -16.61 23.20 14.25
N VAL A 777 -17.30 22.12 14.63
CA VAL A 777 -18.32 21.35 13.89
C VAL A 777 -17.81 20.16 13.05
N ILE A 778 -18.22 18.88 13.22
CA ILE A 778 -19.07 18.10 14.15
C ILE A 778 -18.56 16.64 14.07
#